data_AF-A0A9R0A9W4-F1
#
_entry.id   AF-A0A9R0A9W4-F1
#
_cell.length_a   1.000
_cell.length_b   1.000
_cell.length_c   1.000
_cell.angle_alpha   90.00
_cell.angle_beta   90.00
_cell.angle_gamma   90.00
#
_symmetry.space_group_name_H-M   'P 1'
#
loop_
_entity.id
_entity.type
_entity.pdbx_description
1 polymer ?
#
loop_
_entity_poly.entity_id
_entity_poly.type
_entity_poly.pdbx_seq_one_letter_code
_entity_poly.pdbx_strand_id
1 'polypeptide(L)'
;MLWTLLFSCSFYLHGALVSAQGVSRDGEIIKQIKGTNQELAEIKELLKQQIQEIVFLKNTVMECEACGMRPVDPIEPSCVPNPCHLGVECIMTPSGAKCGPCPEGMTGDGTHCTDVDECSVMPCHMGVRCINTSPGFRCGPCPAGYMGPQVQGVGLAYASANKQVCKDINECENSNGGCVENSNCINTPGSFRCGHCMTGFVGDQVKGCKAERACGNGQPNPCHASAECIVHRDGQIECACGVGWAGNGYLCGTDTDIDGFPDEKLECLERNCAKDNCLTVPNSGQEDADKDNIGDACDDDADGDGILNTEDNCVLVPNVNQKNIDQDDYGDACDNCRLVKNNDQKDTDSDGQGDECDDDIDGDGIKNDKDNCKKVPNRDQKDRDGDNVGDACDSCPYVRNPDQMDVDNDLIGDPCDTNKDSDGDGHQDSRDNCPAVINSSQLDTDKDGIGDECDDDDDNDGIPDLLPPGPDNCRLVPNPLQEDLDGDGIGNVCENDFDNDTYSDIIDVCPENSEVTLTDFRTYQTVVLDPEGDAQIDPNWVVLNQGREIVQTMNSDPGLAVGYTAFNGVDFEGTFHVNTETDDDYAGFIFGYQDSSSFYVVMWKQVEQIYWQANPFRAVAEPGIQLKAVKSNTGPGEYLRNSLWHTGDSTNQVKLLWKDSRNVGWKDKTSYRWFLQHRPQEGYIRVRFYEGQQMVADTGIIIDTTMRGGRLGVFCFSQENIIWANLRYRCNDTIPEDFETFRSQQIQLF
;
A
#
# COMPACT_ATOMS: atom_id res chain seq x y z
N MET A 1 43.46 13.95 9.53
CA MET A 1 44.34 15.14 9.55
C MET A 1 45.24 15.11 8.32
N LEU A 2 44.97 15.93 7.30
CA LEU A 2 45.95 16.71 6.53
C LEU A 2 45.23 17.40 5.34
N TRP A 3 45.46 18.72 5.19
CA TRP A 3 45.43 19.53 3.96
C TRP A 3 44.04 19.92 3.36
N THR A 4 43.63 21.20 3.48
CA THR A 4 43.64 22.31 2.45
C THR A 4 42.54 22.13 1.38
N LEU A 5 41.72 23.10 0.91
CA LEU A 5 41.84 24.52 0.48
C LEU A 5 40.41 25.14 0.48
N LEU A 6 40.15 26.33 1.03
CA LEU A 6 40.15 27.70 0.42
C LEU A 6 38.91 28.12 -0.43
N PHE A 7 38.21 29.15 0.11
CA PHE A 7 37.62 30.37 -0.53
C PHE A 7 36.32 30.23 -1.37
N SER A 8 35.31 31.12 -1.31
CA SER A 8 35.30 32.58 -1.08
C SER A 8 33.89 33.16 -0.80
N CYS A 9 33.81 34.24 0.02
CA CYS A 9 32.89 35.42 0.00
C CYS A 9 31.35 35.24 0.05
N SER A 10 30.50 36.05 0.69
CA SER A 10 30.56 37.26 1.55
C SER A 10 29.12 37.46 2.12
N PHE A 11 28.94 37.54 3.44
CA PHE A 11 28.68 38.75 4.25
C PHE A 11 27.34 39.52 4.10
N TYR A 12 26.55 39.40 5.19
CA TYR A 12 25.83 40.42 5.99
C TYR A 12 24.42 40.92 5.59
N LEU A 13 23.35 40.67 6.37
CA LEU A 13 22.93 41.10 7.73
C LEU A 13 22.27 42.50 7.79
N HIS A 14 20.97 42.55 8.16
CA HIS A 14 20.46 43.21 9.39
C HIS A 14 18.91 43.22 9.43
N GLY A 15 18.35 42.95 10.61
CA GLY A 15 16.92 43.11 10.92
C GLY A 15 16.61 44.40 11.69
N ALA A 16 15.32 44.75 11.78
CA ALA A 16 14.74 45.66 12.79
C ALA A 16 13.19 45.62 12.75
N LEU A 17 12.55 45.73 13.94
CA LEU A 17 11.10 45.81 14.16
C LEU A 17 10.58 47.27 14.31
N VAL A 18 9.41 47.50 13.70
CA VAL A 18 8.22 48.32 14.08
C VAL A 18 8.34 49.85 14.28
N SER A 19 7.71 50.62 13.36
CA SER A 19 6.46 51.42 13.59
C SER A 19 6.12 52.35 12.38
N ALA A 20 4.81 52.49 12.10
CA ALA A 20 4.08 53.58 11.41
C ALA A 20 4.16 53.81 9.86
N GLN A 21 2.98 53.63 9.23
CA GLN A 21 2.30 54.46 8.19
C GLN A 21 2.97 54.82 6.83
N GLY A 22 2.48 54.18 5.75
CA GLY A 22 1.74 54.80 4.63
C GLY A 22 2.46 55.54 3.47
N VAL A 23 1.85 55.42 2.27
CA VAL A 23 2.02 56.17 0.99
C VAL A 23 2.86 55.45 -0.10
N SER A 24 2.41 55.29 -1.36
CA SER A 24 1.08 55.42 -1.97
C SER A 24 1.08 54.87 -3.41
N ARG A 25 -0.05 54.24 -3.78
CA ARG A 25 -0.49 53.84 -5.14
C ARG A 25 -0.80 55.03 -6.08
N ASP A 26 -0.57 56.27 -5.65
CA ASP A 26 -0.99 57.49 -6.39
C ASP A 26 -0.12 57.83 -7.62
N GLY A 27 1.14 57.38 -7.68
CA GLY A 27 2.06 57.76 -8.76
C GLY A 27 1.68 57.20 -10.14
N GLU A 28 1.06 56.02 -10.16
CA GLU A 28 0.72 55.29 -11.39
C GLU A 28 -0.63 55.75 -11.96
N ILE A 29 -1.57 56.10 -11.07
CA ILE A 29 -2.88 56.69 -11.43
C ILE A 29 -2.70 58.09 -12.03
N ILE A 30 -1.79 58.91 -11.49
CA ILE A 30 -1.50 60.26 -12.02
C ILE A 30 -0.94 60.20 -13.45
N LYS A 31 -0.18 59.15 -13.79
CA LYS A 31 0.37 58.97 -15.14
C LYS A 31 -0.72 58.61 -16.16
N GLN A 32 -1.68 57.76 -15.76
CA GLN A 32 -2.84 57.43 -16.59
C GLN A 32 -3.84 58.60 -16.75
N ILE A 33 -4.07 59.40 -15.70
CA ILE A 33 -4.93 60.60 -15.76
C ILE A 33 -4.32 61.69 -16.65
N LYS A 34 -2.98 61.82 -16.71
CA LYS A 34 -2.33 62.75 -17.64
C LYS A 34 -2.49 62.33 -19.11
N GLY A 35 -2.38 61.03 -19.41
CA GLY A 35 -2.57 60.51 -20.76
C GLY A 35 -4.01 60.71 -21.27
N THR A 36 -5.00 60.35 -20.45
CA THR A 36 -6.42 60.53 -20.82
C THR A 36 -6.84 61.99 -20.94
N ASN A 37 -6.27 62.91 -20.13
CA ASN A 37 -6.52 64.35 -20.30
C ASN A 37 -5.90 64.94 -21.58
N GLN A 38 -4.82 64.37 -22.09
CA GLN A 38 -4.21 64.78 -23.36
C GLN A 38 -5.09 64.39 -24.55
N GLU A 39 -5.61 63.16 -24.55
CA GLU A 39 -6.56 62.69 -25.59
C GLU A 39 -7.88 63.47 -25.55
N LEU A 40 -8.38 63.80 -24.36
CA LEU A 40 -9.60 64.62 -24.21
C LEU A 40 -9.43 66.05 -24.76
N ALA A 41 -8.21 66.60 -24.71
CA ALA A 41 -7.90 67.91 -25.26
C ALA A 41 -7.88 67.92 -26.80
N GLU A 42 -7.38 66.85 -27.42
CA GLU A 42 -7.41 66.69 -28.88
C GLU A 42 -8.84 66.52 -29.42
N ILE A 43 -9.67 65.72 -28.75
CA ILE A 43 -11.09 65.56 -29.11
C ILE A 43 -11.85 66.90 -28.99
N LYS A 44 -11.53 67.72 -27.98
CA LYS A 44 -12.16 69.03 -27.78
C LYS A 44 -11.82 70.03 -28.89
N GLU A 45 -10.60 70.00 -29.43
CA GLU A 45 -10.22 70.88 -30.55
C GLU A 45 -10.81 70.40 -31.89
N LEU A 46 -10.94 69.09 -32.12
CA LEU A 46 -11.68 68.55 -33.26
C LEU A 46 -13.18 68.94 -33.24
N LEU A 47 -13.81 68.92 -32.06
CA LEU A 47 -15.21 69.34 -31.90
C LEU A 47 -15.41 70.84 -32.15
N LYS A 48 -14.44 71.69 -31.78
CA LYS A 48 -14.46 73.12 -32.09
C LYS A 48 -14.38 73.41 -33.59
N GLN A 49 -13.57 72.64 -34.32
CA GLN A 49 -13.48 72.78 -35.78
C GLN A 49 -14.79 72.39 -36.47
N GLN A 50 -15.46 71.32 -36.03
CA GLN A 50 -16.79 70.95 -36.55
C GLN A 50 -17.88 71.99 -36.26
N ILE A 51 -17.87 72.64 -35.10
CA ILE A 51 -18.84 73.69 -34.76
C ILE A 51 -18.62 74.94 -35.63
N GLN A 52 -17.38 75.28 -35.99
CA GLN A 52 -17.09 76.40 -36.90
C GLN A 52 -17.58 76.15 -38.33
N GLU A 53 -17.48 74.92 -38.85
CA GLU A 53 -18.01 74.57 -40.18
C GLU A 53 -19.55 74.59 -40.24
N ILE A 54 -20.23 74.16 -39.17
CA ILE A 54 -21.70 74.18 -39.07
C ILE A 54 -22.25 75.62 -38.98
N VAL A 55 -21.55 76.53 -38.31
CA VAL A 55 -21.93 77.96 -38.22
C VAL A 55 -21.67 78.70 -39.53
N PHE A 56 -20.63 78.33 -40.28
CA PHE A 56 -20.35 78.88 -41.61
C PHE A 56 -21.43 78.47 -42.62
N LEU A 57 -21.84 77.19 -42.66
CA LEU A 57 -22.93 76.70 -43.50
C LEU A 57 -24.31 77.28 -43.16
N LYS A 58 -24.60 77.54 -41.87
CA LYS A 58 -25.85 78.20 -41.44
C LYS A 58 -25.96 79.67 -41.88
N ASN A 59 -24.83 80.36 -42.00
CA ASN A 59 -24.82 81.78 -42.38
C ASN A 59 -24.84 82.00 -43.90
N THR A 60 -24.54 80.99 -44.73
CA THR A 60 -24.66 81.07 -46.20
C THR A 60 -26.09 80.80 -46.72
N VAL A 61 -26.99 80.32 -45.85
CA VAL A 61 -28.40 80.04 -46.19
C VAL A 61 -29.34 81.18 -45.76
N MET A 62 -28.84 82.22 -45.09
CA MET A 62 -29.61 83.40 -44.64
C MET A 62 -29.47 84.66 -45.52
N GLU A 63 -28.95 84.53 -46.75
CA GLU A 63 -29.00 85.60 -47.76
C GLU A 63 -29.63 85.09 -49.07
N CYS A 64 -30.96 85.00 -49.07
CA CYS A 64 -31.78 85.18 -50.28
C CYS A 64 -33.25 85.38 -49.87
N GLU A 65 -33.59 86.63 -49.51
CA GLU A 65 -34.98 87.12 -49.54
C GLU A 65 -35.08 88.33 -50.49
N ALA A 66 -36.26 88.46 -51.13
CA ALA A 66 -36.73 89.48 -52.08
C ALA A 66 -36.44 89.20 -53.58
N CYS A 67 -37.39 89.16 -54.53
CA CYS A 67 -38.72 89.80 -54.72
C CYS A 67 -39.64 88.82 -55.50
N GLY A 68 -40.96 88.93 -55.69
CA GLY A 68 -42.00 89.94 -55.49
C GLY A 68 -43.21 89.59 -56.40
N MET A 69 -44.42 89.51 -55.80
CA MET A 69 -45.79 89.46 -56.36
C MET A 69 -46.10 88.99 -57.80
N ARG A 70 -47.04 88.03 -57.94
CA ARG A 70 -48.40 88.17 -58.54
C ARG A 70 -49.21 86.85 -58.52
N PRO A 71 -50.57 86.89 -58.64
CA PRO A 71 -51.44 85.78 -58.23
C PRO A 71 -51.91 84.84 -59.37
N VAL A 72 -52.16 83.59 -58.96
CA VAL A 72 -53.12 82.57 -59.44
C VAL A 72 -52.92 81.93 -60.83
N ASP A 73 -52.71 80.60 -60.82
CA ASP A 73 -53.44 79.62 -61.63
C ASP A 73 -53.42 78.23 -60.93
N PRO A 74 -54.41 77.33 -61.11
CA PRO A 74 -54.57 76.09 -60.32
C PRO A 74 -53.64 74.97 -60.82
N ILE A 75 -52.86 74.37 -59.90
CA ILE A 75 -51.96 73.23 -60.18
C ILE A 75 -52.67 71.92 -59.80
N GLU A 76 -52.68 70.98 -60.75
CA GLU A 76 -53.20 69.61 -60.60
C GLU A 76 -52.46 68.82 -59.50
N PRO A 77 -53.13 67.87 -58.81
CA PRO A 77 -52.50 67.07 -57.77
C PRO A 77 -51.37 66.19 -58.33
N SER A 78 -50.17 66.27 -57.74
CA SER A 78 -48.98 65.48 -58.09
C SER A 78 -48.26 65.02 -56.80
N CYS A 79 -47.71 63.80 -56.77
CA CYS A 79 -46.87 63.30 -55.66
C CYS A 79 -45.46 63.95 -55.62
N VAL A 80 -45.27 65.08 -56.31
CA VAL A 80 -44.02 65.84 -56.34
C VAL A 80 -44.33 67.32 -56.04
N PRO A 81 -43.84 67.86 -54.91
CA PRO A 81 -43.06 67.21 -53.85
C PRO A 81 -43.87 66.16 -53.05
N ASN A 82 -43.23 65.08 -52.58
CA ASN A 82 -43.92 63.98 -51.88
C ASN A 82 -44.54 64.45 -50.55
N PRO A 83 -45.88 64.44 -50.41
CA PRO A 83 -46.55 64.90 -49.20
C PRO A 83 -46.57 63.88 -48.06
N CYS A 84 -46.03 62.67 -48.26
CA CYS A 84 -46.07 61.56 -47.31
C CYS A 84 -44.81 61.48 -46.43
N HIS A 85 -44.95 60.85 -45.26
CA HIS A 85 -43.82 60.65 -44.33
C HIS A 85 -42.69 59.86 -44.99
N LEU A 86 -41.44 60.10 -44.58
CA LEU A 86 -40.27 59.41 -45.12
C LEU A 86 -40.46 57.87 -44.99
N GLY A 87 -40.36 57.15 -46.11
CA GLY A 87 -40.59 55.70 -46.18
C GLY A 87 -42.04 55.27 -46.47
N VAL A 88 -43.00 56.19 -46.57
CA VAL A 88 -44.39 55.92 -46.95
C VAL A 88 -44.62 56.14 -48.45
N GLU A 89 -45.25 55.17 -49.10
CA GLU A 89 -45.59 55.24 -50.52
C GLU A 89 -46.71 56.25 -50.80
N CYS A 90 -46.49 57.16 -51.75
CA CYS A 90 -47.50 58.13 -52.20
C CYS A 90 -48.31 57.53 -53.37
N ILE A 91 -49.61 57.36 -53.17
CA ILE A 91 -50.52 56.76 -54.15
C ILE A 91 -51.38 57.86 -54.76
N MET A 92 -51.36 57.99 -56.08
CA MET A 92 -52.21 58.92 -56.81
C MET A 92 -53.64 58.39 -56.90
N THR A 93 -54.61 59.14 -56.37
CA THR A 93 -56.04 58.80 -56.48
C THR A 93 -56.81 59.92 -57.21
N PRO A 94 -58.00 59.64 -57.78
CA PRO A 94 -58.81 60.62 -58.51
C PRO A 94 -59.22 61.86 -57.67
N SER A 95 -59.13 61.77 -56.35
CA SER A 95 -59.44 62.84 -55.38
C SER A 95 -58.20 63.52 -54.78
N GLY A 96 -56.99 63.20 -55.25
CA GLY A 96 -55.72 63.78 -54.77
C GLY A 96 -54.66 62.73 -54.43
N ALA A 97 -53.45 63.19 -54.08
CA ALA A 97 -52.38 62.32 -53.58
C ALA A 97 -52.75 61.79 -52.17
N LYS A 98 -52.70 60.47 -51.98
CA LYS A 98 -53.01 59.80 -50.70
C LYS A 98 -51.81 58.99 -50.25
N CYS A 99 -51.45 59.10 -48.97
CA CYS A 99 -50.34 58.36 -48.41
C CYS A 99 -50.77 56.94 -48.00
N GLY A 100 -49.87 55.99 -48.22
CA GLY A 100 -49.97 54.63 -47.72
C GLY A 100 -49.90 54.55 -46.18
N PRO A 101 -49.97 53.34 -45.62
CA PRO A 101 -49.79 53.14 -44.18
C PRO A 101 -48.36 53.55 -43.74
N CYS A 102 -48.22 53.92 -42.47
CA CYS A 102 -46.92 54.20 -41.88
C CYS A 102 -46.00 52.96 -41.94
N PRO A 103 -44.66 53.15 -41.98
CA PRO A 103 -43.71 52.05 -41.95
C PRO A 103 -43.89 51.20 -40.68
N GLU A 104 -43.46 49.94 -40.72
CA GLU A 104 -43.51 49.07 -39.54
C GLU A 104 -42.80 49.72 -38.33
N GLY A 105 -43.40 49.59 -37.14
CA GLY A 105 -42.92 50.26 -35.93
C GLY A 105 -43.39 51.71 -35.78
N MET A 106 -44.22 52.22 -36.70
CA MET A 106 -44.79 53.56 -36.62
C MET A 106 -46.32 53.54 -36.80
N THR A 107 -47.00 54.53 -36.22
CA THR A 107 -48.45 54.71 -36.29
C THR A 107 -48.77 56.14 -36.73
N GLY A 108 -49.85 56.33 -37.48
CA GLY A 108 -50.21 57.63 -38.02
C GLY A 108 -51.09 57.56 -39.27
N ASP A 109 -51.29 58.72 -39.90
CA ASP A 109 -52.15 58.88 -41.08
C ASP A 109 -51.40 58.77 -42.42
N GLY A 110 -50.13 58.35 -42.39
CA GLY A 110 -49.25 58.23 -43.55
C GLY A 110 -48.57 59.55 -43.97
N THR A 111 -49.08 60.70 -43.50
CA THR A 111 -48.40 62.00 -43.64
C THR A 111 -47.58 62.34 -42.40
N HIS A 112 -48.10 62.02 -41.22
CA HIS A 112 -47.44 62.15 -39.93
C HIS A 112 -47.40 60.79 -39.25
N CYS A 113 -46.23 60.16 -39.26
CA CYS A 113 -46.00 58.88 -38.58
C CYS A 113 -45.19 59.14 -37.31
N THR A 114 -45.67 58.62 -36.18
CA THR A 114 -44.96 58.64 -34.90
C THR A 114 -44.55 57.24 -34.51
N ASP A 115 -43.41 57.15 -33.83
CA ASP A 115 -42.87 55.90 -33.31
C ASP A 115 -43.85 55.17 -32.39
N VAL A 116 -43.93 53.85 -32.52
CA VAL A 116 -44.70 52.98 -31.62
C VAL A 116 -43.77 52.50 -30.53
N ASP A 117 -44.10 52.75 -29.26
CA ASP A 117 -43.29 52.25 -28.14
C ASP A 117 -43.54 50.75 -27.92
N GLU A 118 -42.70 49.89 -28.50
CA GLU A 118 -42.82 48.45 -28.30
C GLU A 118 -42.40 47.97 -26.91
N CYS A 119 -41.73 48.80 -26.09
CA CYS A 119 -41.42 48.44 -24.71
C CYS A 119 -42.67 48.36 -23.82
N SER A 120 -43.79 48.92 -24.27
CA SER A 120 -45.09 48.84 -23.59
C SER A 120 -45.62 47.41 -23.40
N VAL A 121 -45.21 46.45 -24.24
CA VAL A 121 -45.62 45.03 -24.14
C VAL A 121 -44.63 44.16 -23.36
N MET A 122 -43.63 44.78 -22.71
CA MET A 122 -42.57 44.12 -21.93
C MET A 122 -41.91 42.93 -22.67
N PRO A 123 -41.21 43.19 -23.80
CA PRO A 123 -40.59 42.15 -24.60
C PRO A 123 -39.28 41.59 -23.99
N CYS A 124 -38.67 42.30 -23.03
CA CYS A 124 -37.40 41.90 -22.41
C CYS A 124 -37.61 41.03 -21.16
N HIS A 125 -36.58 40.26 -20.79
CA HIS A 125 -36.62 39.41 -19.60
C HIS A 125 -36.78 40.26 -18.33
N MET A 126 -37.39 39.69 -17.29
CA MET A 126 -37.57 40.38 -16.00
C MET A 126 -36.21 40.84 -15.45
N GLY A 127 -36.08 42.12 -15.12
CA GLY A 127 -34.82 42.73 -14.66
C GLY A 127 -33.92 43.27 -15.79
N VAL A 128 -34.24 43.02 -17.07
CA VAL A 128 -33.53 43.59 -18.23
C VAL A 128 -34.19 44.87 -18.70
N ARG A 129 -33.39 45.91 -18.95
CA ARG A 129 -33.88 47.19 -19.45
C ARG A 129 -34.29 47.09 -20.92
N CYS A 130 -35.53 47.43 -21.23
CA CYS A 130 -36.01 47.65 -22.60
C CYS A 130 -35.68 49.09 -23.05
N ILE A 131 -35.22 49.23 -24.29
CA ILE A 131 -34.92 50.53 -24.90
C ILE A 131 -35.76 50.66 -26.17
N ASN A 132 -36.69 51.62 -26.16
CA ASN A 132 -37.46 51.98 -27.35
C ASN A 132 -36.55 52.76 -28.33
N THR A 133 -36.60 52.40 -29.60
CA THR A 133 -35.79 52.98 -30.68
C THR A 133 -36.72 53.45 -31.80
N SER A 134 -36.32 54.43 -32.61
CA SER A 134 -37.16 54.82 -33.76
C SER A 134 -36.45 54.53 -35.07
N PRO A 135 -36.87 53.49 -35.82
CA PRO A 135 -37.96 52.53 -35.55
C PRO A 135 -37.54 51.31 -34.69
N GLY A 136 -38.44 50.80 -33.84
CA GLY A 136 -38.37 49.48 -33.16
C GLY A 136 -37.95 49.47 -31.69
N PHE A 137 -37.48 48.34 -31.17
CA PHE A 137 -36.95 48.25 -29.81
C PHE A 137 -35.72 47.35 -29.73
N ARG A 138 -34.97 47.48 -28.63
CA ARG A 138 -33.92 46.53 -28.25
C ARG A 138 -33.91 46.25 -26.75
N CYS A 139 -33.67 44.99 -26.40
CA CYS A 139 -33.43 44.56 -25.04
C CYS A 139 -31.94 44.65 -24.69
N GLY A 140 -31.66 44.96 -23.42
CA GLY A 140 -30.31 44.83 -22.87
C GLY A 140 -29.83 43.37 -22.81
N PRO A 141 -28.55 43.15 -22.43
CA PRO A 141 -28.05 41.81 -22.11
C PRO A 141 -28.84 41.18 -20.94
N CYS A 142 -28.79 39.86 -20.85
CA CYS A 142 -29.31 39.15 -19.67
C CYS A 142 -28.62 39.63 -18.38
N PRO A 143 -29.29 39.56 -17.22
CA PRO A 143 -28.69 39.90 -15.94
C PRO A 143 -27.45 39.04 -15.65
N ALA A 144 -26.57 39.50 -14.77
CA ALA A 144 -25.43 38.71 -14.32
C ALA A 144 -25.91 37.34 -13.76
N GLY A 145 -25.18 36.27 -14.09
CA GLY A 145 -25.57 34.88 -13.76
C GLY A 145 -26.55 34.24 -14.75
N TYR A 146 -26.99 34.94 -15.80
CA TYR A 146 -27.87 34.39 -16.83
C TYR A 146 -27.29 34.57 -18.24
N MET A 147 -27.53 33.58 -19.11
CA MET A 147 -27.18 33.62 -20.53
C MET A 147 -28.42 33.58 -21.43
N GLY A 148 -28.35 34.29 -22.55
CA GLY A 148 -29.43 34.30 -23.52
C GLY A 148 -29.19 35.32 -24.62
N PRO A 149 -29.84 35.14 -25.79
CA PRO A 149 -29.69 36.07 -26.90
C PRO A 149 -30.33 37.44 -26.56
N GLN A 150 -29.74 38.51 -27.07
CA GLN A 150 -30.37 39.83 -27.06
C GLN A 150 -31.45 39.89 -28.14
N VAL A 151 -32.61 40.43 -27.78
CA VAL A 151 -33.75 40.58 -28.70
C VAL A 151 -33.85 42.02 -29.16
N GLN A 152 -33.95 42.21 -30.47
CA GLN A 152 -34.29 43.49 -31.11
C GLN A 152 -35.23 43.24 -32.28
N GLY A 153 -36.08 44.21 -32.60
CA GLY A 153 -37.04 44.09 -33.70
C GLY A 153 -37.93 45.32 -33.82
N VAL A 154 -38.85 45.29 -34.77
CA VAL A 154 -39.71 46.44 -35.11
C VAL A 154 -41.17 45.99 -35.06
N GLY A 155 -42.04 46.80 -34.44
CA GLY A 155 -43.48 46.58 -34.37
C GLY A 155 -43.96 45.74 -33.18
N LEU A 156 -45.17 46.07 -32.70
CA LEU A 156 -45.83 45.43 -31.54
C LEU A 156 -46.05 43.92 -31.70
N ALA A 157 -46.32 43.45 -32.92
CA ALA A 157 -46.55 42.03 -33.20
C ALA A 157 -45.26 41.22 -32.99
N TYR A 158 -44.11 41.75 -33.43
CA TYR A 158 -42.82 41.11 -33.24
C TYR A 158 -42.40 41.13 -31.77
N ALA A 159 -42.57 42.26 -31.08
CA ALA A 159 -42.27 42.42 -29.66
C ALA A 159 -43.10 41.49 -28.76
N SER A 160 -44.36 41.23 -29.13
CA SER A 160 -45.24 40.32 -28.38
C SER A 160 -44.89 38.84 -28.60
N ALA A 161 -44.44 38.48 -29.80
CA ALA A 161 -44.12 37.10 -30.17
C ALA A 161 -42.71 36.66 -29.76
N ASN A 162 -41.74 37.57 -29.75
CA ASN A 162 -40.32 37.26 -29.52
C ASN A 162 -39.86 37.86 -28.19
N LYS A 163 -40.24 37.23 -27.08
CA LYS A 163 -39.77 37.66 -25.75
C LYS A 163 -38.35 37.17 -25.48
N GLN A 164 -37.54 37.99 -24.84
CA GLN A 164 -36.19 37.60 -24.41
C GLN A 164 -36.27 36.54 -23.31
N VAL A 165 -35.60 35.41 -23.53
CA VAL A 165 -35.47 34.32 -22.55
C VAL A 165 -34.02 34.28 -22.08
N CYS A 166 -33.83 34.50 -20.77
CA CYS A 166 -32.55 34.36 -20.10
C CYS A 166 -32.59 33.06 -19.31
N LYS A 167 -31.63 32.17 -19.57
CA LYS A 167 -31.44 30.93 -18.83
C LYS A 167 -30.35 31.11 -17.80
N ASP A 168 -30.56 30.51 -16.65
CA ASP A 168 -29.58 30.47 -15.57
C ASP A 168 -28.27 29.82 -16.05
N ILE A 169 -27.12 30.38 -15.66
CA ILE A 169 -25.81 29.79 -15.92
C ILE A 169 -25.53 28.84 -14.77
N ASN A 170 -25.35 27.55 -15.05
CA ASN A 170 -24.95 26.61 -14.01
C ASN A 170 -23.44 26.68 -13.79
N GLU A 171 -22.99 27.49 -12.83
CA GLU A 171 -21.55 27.65 -12.58
C GLU A 171 -20.91 26.38 -12.01
N CYS A 172 -21.70 25.48 -11.41
CA CYS A 172 -21.21 24.22 -10.86
C CYS A 172 -20.73 23.22 -11.93
N GLU A 173 -21.18 23.36 -13.19
CA GLU A 173 -20.73 22.51 -14.30
C GLU A 173 -19.28 22.77 -14.72
N ASN A 174 -18.74 23.95 -14.39
CA ASN A 174 -17.37 24.33 -14.71
C ASN A 174 -16.53 24.38 -13.44
N SER A 175 -15.60 23.43 -13.29
CA SER A 175 -14.64 23.40 -12.18
C SER A 175 -15.31 23.53 -10.80
N ASN A 176 -16.48 22.91 -10.62
CA ASN A 176 -17.26 22.93 -9.37
C ASN A 176 -17.58 24.37 -8.88
N GLY A 177 -17.75 25.34 -9.78
CA GLY A 177 -17.97 26.74 -9.45
C GLY A 177 -16.78 27.43 -8.77
N GLY A 178 -15.60 26.80 -8.70
CA GLY A 178 -14.47 27.29 -7.91
C GLY A 178 -14.66 27.11 -6.40
N CYS A 179 -15.58 26.24 -5.97
CA CYS A 179 -15.67 25.77 -4.60
C CYS A 179 -14.44 24.92 -4.25
N VAL A 180 -14.12 24.85 -2.96
CA VAL A 180 -13.02 24.03 -2.45
C VAL A 180 -13.17 22.58 -2.92
N GLU A 181 -12.06 21.95 -3.27
CA GLU A 181 -12.02 20.55 -3.70
C GLU A 181 -12.68 19.63 -2.66
N ASN A 182 -13.39 18.60 -3.11
CA ASN A 182 -14.19 17.71 -2.24
C ASN A 182 -15.33 18.40 -1.48
N SER A 183 -15.88 19.48 -2.02
CA SER A 183 -17.09 20.15 -1.50
C SER A 183 -18.20 20.28 -2.54
N ASN A 184 -19.45 20.31 -2.09
CA ASN A 184 -20.61 20.33 -2.99
C ASN A 184 -20.90 21.75 -3.51
N CYS A 185 -20.87 21.99 -4.82
CA CYS A 185 -21.43 23.21 -5.41
C CYS A 185 -22.96 23.08 -5.59
N ILE A 186 -23.70 24.10 -5.15
CA ILE A 186 -25.16 24.17 -5.28
C ILE A 186 -25.51 25.35 -6.19
N ASN A 187 -26.00 25.04 -7.39
CA ASN A 187 -26.47 26.04 -8.33
C ASN A 187 -27.76 26.72 -7.82
N THR A 188 -27.85 28.03 -7.95
CA THR A 188 -29.03 28.82 -7.57
C THR A 188 -29.43 29.78 -8.70
N PRO A 189 -30.69 30.24 -8.78
CA PRO A 189 -31.07 31.15 -9.86
C PRO A 189 -30.26 32.46 -9.83
N GLY A 190 -29.36 32.64 -10.80
CA GLY A 190 -28.48 33.79 -11.02
C GLY A 190 -27.14 33.77 -10.29
N SER A 191 -26.78 32.67 -9.63
CA SER A 191 -25.52 32.52 -8.88
C SER A 191 -25.34 31.07 -8.42
N PHE A 192 -24.20 30.71 -7.85
CA PHE A 192 -24.02 29.46 -7.12
C PHE A 192 -23.64 29.73 -5.65
N ARG A 193 -23.67 28.69 -4.83
CA ARG A 193 -23.04 28.70 -3.49
C ARG A 193 -22.31 27.40 -3.23
N CYS A 194 -21.19 27.50 -2.50
CA CYS A 194 -20.46 26.34 -2.02
C CYS A 194 -21.11 25.79 -0.76
N GLY A 195 -21.34 24.48 -0.75
CA GLY A 195 -21.98 23.71 0.30
C GLY A 195 -20.99 23.09 1.28
N HIS A 196 -21.48 22.08 1.99
CA HIS A 196 -20.66 21.26 2.88
C HIS A 196 -19.68 20.40 2.09
N CYS A 197 -18.65 19.90 2.79
CA CYS A 197 -17.77 18.88 2.26
C CYS A 197 -18.56 17.64 1.84
N MET A 198 -18.10 16.94 0.81
CA MET A 198 -18.70 15.68 0.37
C MET A 198 -18.62 14.63 1.50
N THR A 199 -19.46 13.59 1.41
CA THR A 199 -19.43 12.47 2.36
C THR A 199 -18.02 11.88 2.43
N GLY A 200 -17.52 11.64 3.65
CA GLY A 200 -16.14 11.19 3.89
C GLY A 200 -15.13 12.33 4.07
N PHE A 201 -15.55 13.59 3.93
CA PHE A 201 -14.69 14.76 4.14
C PHE A 201 -15.27 15.69 5.22
N VAL A 202 -14.38 16.21 6.06
CA VAL A 202 -14.67 17.21 7.10
C VAL A 202 -13.85 18.48 6.84
N GLY A 203 -14.45 19.63 7.15
CA GLY A 203 -13.81 20.92 6.94
C GLY A 203 -14.77 22.00 6.51
N ASP A 204 -14.21 23.03 5.90
CA ASP A 204 -14.97 24.18 5.40
C ASP A 204 -14.29 24.79 4.16
N GLN A 205 -14.93 25.80 3.59
CA GLN A 205 -14.44 26.50 2.39
C GLN A 205 -13.18 27.35 2.63
N VAL A 206 -12.69 27.48 3.87
CA VAL A 206 -11.53 28.30 4.25
C VAL A 206 -10.32 27.42 4.57
N LYS A 207 -10.53 26.33 5.31
CA LYS A 207 -9.51 25.37 5.75
C LYS A 207 -9.26 24.25 4.75
N GLY A 208 -10.15 24.08 3.76
CA GLY A 208 -10.14 22.90 2.90
C GLY A 208 -11.05 21.80 3.45
N CYS A 209 -11.61 20.99 2.56
CA CYS A 209 -12.26 19.74 2.92
C CYS A 209 -11.21 18.61 2.93
N LYS A 210 -10.97 18.02 4.09
CA LYS A 210 -10.02 16.91 4.29
C LYS A 210 -10.77 15.64 4.60
N ALA A 211 -10.21 14.47 4.25
CA ALA A 211 -10.84 13.21 4.60
C ALA A 211 -11.03 13.08 6.12
N GLU A 212 -12.19 12.58 6.55
CA GLU A 212 -12.52 12.36 7.98
C GLU A 212 -11.64 11.28 8.59
N ARG A 213 -11.38 10.22 7.82
CA ARG A 213 -10.33 9.22 8.05
C ARG A 213 -9.55 9.09 6.75
N ALA A 214 -8.25 9.30 6.80
CA ALA A 214 -7.38 9.27 5.61
C ALA A 214 -6.43 8.07 5.67
N CYS A 215 -6.02 7.58 4.51
CA CYS A 215 -4.88 6.68 4.37
C CYS A 215 -3.56 7.46 4.43
N GLY A 216 -2.42 6.77 4.42
CA GLY A 216 -1.09 7.39 4.48
C GLY A 216 -0.84 8.46 3.39
N ASN A 217 -1.42 8.26 2.20
CA ASN A 217 -1.37 9.20 1.07
C ASN A 217 -2.35 10.40 1.17
N GLY A 218 -3.12 10.51 2.25
CA GLY A 218 -4.09 11.59 2.47
C GLY A 218 -5.43 11.42 1.74
N GLN A 219 -5.62 10.34 0.98
CA GLN A 219 -6.91 10.01 0.37
C GLN A 219 -7.93 9.49 1.41
N PRO A 220 -9.25 9.59 1.15
CA PRO A 220 -10.27 9.02 2.04
C PRO A 220 -10.06 7.52 2.23
N ASN A 221 -10.06 7.09 3.48
CA ASN A 221 -9.88 5.69 3.85
C ASN A 221 -11.18 4.90 3.57
N PRO A 222 -11.18 3.98 2.58
CA PRO A 222 -12.36 3.21 2.20
C PRO A 222 -12.58 1.96 3.07
N CYS A 223 -11.63 1.63 3.95
CA CYS A 223 -11.60 0.37 4.69
C CYS A 223 -12.64 0.30 5.80
N HIS A 224 -12.85 -0.90 6.35
CA HIS A 224 -13.67 -1.09 7.54
C HIS A 224 -13.16 -0.26 8.74
N ALA A 225 -13.98 -0.03 9.76
CA ALA A 225 -13.58 0.67 10.98
C ALA A 225 -12.47 -0.06 11.76
N SER A 226 -12.46 -1.38 11.66
CA SER A 226 -11.47 -2.27 12.28
C SER A 226 -10.37 -2.71 11.30
N ALA A 227 -10.24 -2.03 10.15
CA ALA A 227 -9.22 -2.34 9.16
C ALA A 227 -8.21 -1.22 9.05
N GLU A 228 -6.97 -1.61 8.76
CA GLU A 228 -5.88 -0.74 8.38
C GLU A 228 -5.91 -0.47 6.88
N CYS A 229 -5.55 0.76 6.51
CA CYS A 229 -5.41 1.14 5.12
C CYS A 229 -3.94 1.09 4.72
N ILE A 230 -3.60 0.13 3.89
CA ILE A 230 -2.26 -0.09 3.34
C ILE A 230 -2.23 0.59 1.97
N VAL A 231 -1.24 1.46 1.77
CA VAL A 231 -1.03 2.14 0.48
C VAL A 231 0.18 1.51 -0.18
N HIS A 232 -0.02 0.95 -1.37
CA HIS A 232 1.03 0.33 -2.18
C HIS A 232 1.84 1.37 -2.94
N ARG A 233 2.97 0.95 -3.54
CA ARG A 233 3.90 1.84 -4.26
C ARG A 233 3.23 2.56 -5.44
N ASP A 234 2.38 1.85 -6.17
CA ASP A 234 1.54 2.34 -7.28
C ASP A 234 0.40 3.29 -6.84
N GLY A 235 0.24 3.52 -5.54
CA GLY A 235 -0.81 4.34 -4.95
C GLY A 235 -2.16 3.63 -4.81
N GLN A 236 -2.26 2.34 -5.12
CA GLN A 236 -3.44 1.53 -4.83
C GLN A 236 -3.63 1.39 -3.31
N ILE A 237 -4.90 1.28 -2.91
CA ILE A 237 -5.30 1.14 -1.52
C ILE A 237 -5.79 -0.28 -1.30
N GLU A 238 -5.08 -1.00 -0.45
CA GLU A 238 -5.52 -2.27 0.10
C GLU A 238 -6.02 -2.07 1.53
N CYS A 239 -7.05 -2.82 1.90
CA CYS A 239 -7.58 -2.84 3.25
C CYS A 239 -7.27 -4.19 3.89
N ALA A 240 -6.69 -4.17 5.08
CA ALA A 240 -6.43 -5.38 5.87
C ALA A 240 -7.13 -5.27 7.21
N CYS A 241 -7.87 -6.30 7.62
CA CYS A 241 -8.48 -6.32 8.95
C CYS A 241 -7.38 -6.31 10.02
N GLY A 242 -7.56 -5.48 11.06
CA GLY A 242 -6.64 -5.43 12.19
C GLY A 242 -6.77 -6.66 13.09
N VAL A 243 -5.79 -6.85 13.99
CA VAL A 243 -5.73 -8.01 14.90
C VAL A 243 -7.03 -8.20 15.70
N GLY A 244 -7.50 -9.44 15.78
CA GLY A 244 -8.79 -9.81 16.38
C GLY A 244 -9.99 -9.56 15.47
N TRP A 245 -9.74 -9.32 14.19
CA TRP A 245 -10.74 -9.23 13.13
C TRP A 245 -10.25 -9.93 11.86
N ALA A 246 -11.19 -10.54 11.13
CA ALA A 246 -10.93 -11.23 9.87
C ALA A 246 -11.93 -10.82 8.77
N GLY A 247 -11.55 -11.00 7.52
CA GLY A 247 -12.31 -10.60 6.34
C GLY A 247 -11.44 -9.93 5.27
N ASN A 248 -12.06 -9.35 4.24
CA ASN A 248 -11.38 -8.72 3.12
C ASN A 248 -10.94 -7.26 3.36
N GLY A 249 -10.94 -6.80 4.61
CA GLY A 249 -10.56 -5.44 5.00
C GLY A 249 -11.62 -4.36 4.75
N TYR A 250 -12.51 -4.53 3.78
CA TYR A 250 -13.68 -3.67 3.58
C TYR A 250 -14.84 -4.10 4.50
N LEU A 251 -14.96 -5.40 4.73
CA LEU A 251 -15.81 -6.02 5.73
C LEU A 251 -14.91 -6.81 6.69
N CYS A 252 -14.99 -6.52 7.98
CA CYS A 252 -14.29 -7.27 9.00
C CYS A 252 -15.26 -7.75 10.08
N GLY A 253 -15.21 -9.04 10.39
CA GLY A 253 -15.89 -9.70 11.50
C GLY A 253 -14.93 -9.95 12.65
N THR A 254 -15.45 -10.31 13.82
CA THR A 254 -14.62 -10.73 14.95
C THR A 254 -13.91 -12.04 14.61
N ASP A 255 -12.67 -12.14 15.05
CA ASP A 255 -11.80 -13.29 14.90
C ASP A 255 -11.23 -13.58 16.29
N THR A 256 -11.77 -14.61 16.94
CA THR A 256 -11.54 -14.88 18.37
C THR A 256 -10.17 -15.47 18.63
N ASP A 257 -9.74 -16.40 17.78
CA ASP A 257 -8.50 -17.15 17.92
C ASP A 257 -7.39 -16.68 16.95
N ILE A 258 -7.67 -15.66 16.15
CA ILE A 258 -6.71 -14.86 15.37
C ILE A 258 -6.04 -15.67 14.26
N ASP A 259 -6.77 -16.59 13.64
CA ASP A 259 -6.25 -17.41 12.55
C ASP A 259 -6.52 -16.82 11.15
N GLY A 260 -7.28 -15.73 11.09
CA GLY A 260 -7.63 -15.03 9.85
C GLY A 260 -8.99 -15.41 9.27
N PHE A 261 -9.80 -16.20 9.97
CA PHE A 261 -11.19 -16.48 9.63
C PHE A 261 -12.16 -15.89 10.67
N PRO A 262 -13.28 -15.29 10.25
CA PRO A 262 -14.22 -14.67 11.17
C PRO A 262 -15.13 -15.71 11.86
N ASP A 263 -15.48 -15.46 13.12
CA ASP A 263 -16.39 -16.31 13.93
C ASP A 263 -17.76 -16.53 13.25
N GLU A 264 -18.17 -15.57 12.43
CA GLU A 264 -19.42 -15.59 11.68
C GLU A 264 -19.19 -15.20 10.23
N LYS A 265 -19.94 -15.85 9.32
CA LYS A 265 -19.81 -15.63 7.88
C LYS A 265 -20.10 -14.18 7.50
N LEU A 266 -19.21 -13.58 6.71
CA LEU A 266 -19.36 -12.23 6.18
C LEU A 266 -19.99 -12.23 4.78
N GLU A 267 -20.55 -11.08 4.37
CA GLU A 267 -21.17 -10.89 3.05
C GLU A 267 -20.12 -10.54 1.96
N CYS A 268 -19.06 -11.34 1.89
CA CYS A 268 -18.02 -11.28 0.85
C CYS A 268 -17.77 -12.67 0.23
N LEU A 269 -17.12 -12.72 -0.92
CA LEU A 269 -16.93 -13.96 -1.70
C LEU A 269 -15.58 -14.62 -1.41
N GLU A 270 -14.64 -13.85 -0.88
CA GLU A 270 -13.28 -14.23 -0.57
C GLU A 270 -13.25 -15.30 0.54
N ARG A 271 -12.22 -16.17 0.51
CA ARG A 271 -12.12 -17.32 1.41
C ARG A 271 -12.09 -16.90 2.89
N ASN A 272 -11.34 -15.84 3.19
CA ASN A 272 -11.23 -15.24 4.53
C ASN A 272 -12.52 -14.55 5.03
N CYS A 273 -13.62 -14.61 4.28
CA CYS A 273 -14.95 -14.21 4.73
C CYS A 273 -15.86 -15.38 5.10
N ALA A 274 -15.41 -16.62 4.86
CA ALA A 274 -16.11 -17.82 5.33
C ALA A 274 -16.15 -17.85 6.86
N LYS A 275 -17.16 -18.51 7.41
CA LYS A 275 -17.21 -18.74 8.85
C LYS A 275 -16.10 -19.71 9.22
N ASP A 276 -15.38 -19.39 10.28
CA ASP A 276 -14.44 -20.29 10.92
C ASP A 276 -15.12 -21.59 11.41
N ASN A 277 -14.55 -22.74 11.01
CA ASN A 277 -14.98 -24.07 11.40
C ASN A 277 -14.42 -24.55 12.75
N CYS A 278 -13.48 -23.82 13.37
CA CYS A 278 -12.96 -24.06 14.73
C CYS A 278 -12.76 -22.79 15.56
N LEU A 279 -13.86 -22.08 15.87
CA LEU A 279 -13.95 -20.79 16.61
C LEU A 279 -12.96 -20.43 17.74
N THR A 280 -12.29 -21.40 18.37
CA THR A 280 -11.39 -21.15 19.51
C THR A 280 -10.02 -21.82 19.38
N VAL A 281 -9.80 -22.61 18.32
CA VAL A 281 -8.57 -23.36 18.08
C VAL A 281 -8.04 -22.90 16.74
N PRO A 282 -6.95 -22.11 16.70
CA PRO A 282 -6.44 -21.58 15.46
C PRO A 282 -6.15 -22.70 14.47
N ASN A 283 -6.82 -22.66 13.32
CA ASN A 283 -6.63 -23.62 12.24
C ASN A 283 -6.74 -22.86 10.92
N SER A 284 -5.77 -21.99 10.68
CA SER A 284 -5.75 -21.04 9.56
C SER A 284 -5.83 -21.67 8.16
N GLY A 285 -5.67 -22.99 8.05
CA GLY A 285 -5.91 -23.76 6.82
C GLY A 285 -7.36 -24.21 6.63
N GLN A 286 -8.21 -24.13 7.66
CA GLN A 286 -9.60 -24.59 7.73
C GLN A 286 -9.81 -25.99 7.13
N GLU A 287 -8.86 -26.90 7.33
CA GLU A 287 -8.99 -28.29 6.93
C GLU A 287 -10.21 -28.94 7.61
N ASP A 288 -10.93 -29.76 6.85
CA ASP A 288 -12.22 -30.39 7.19
C ASP A 288 -12.36 -31.63 6.28
N ALA A 289 -11.87 -32.77 6.79
CA ALA A 289 -11.69 -33.99 6.01
C ALA A 289 -13.03 -34.64 5.61
N ASP A 290 -14.01 -34.67 6.52
CA ASP A 290 -15.33 -35.29 6.31
C ASP A 290 -16.39 -34.32 5.75
N LYS A 291 -16.12 -33.00 5.79
CA LYS A 291 -16.96 -31.90 5.30
C LYS A 291 -18.25 -31.68 6.06
N ASP A 292 -18.24 -31.96 7.36
CA ASP A 292 -19.38 -31.72 8.24
C ASP A 292 -19.48 -30.26 8.76
N ASN A 293 -18.51 -29.41 8.41
CA ASN A 293 -18.31 -28.01 8.84
C ASN A 293 -17.75 -27.83 10.26
N ILE A 294 -17.23 -28.89 10.88
CA ILE A 294 -16.33 -28.85 12.03
C ILE A 294 -14.91 -29.04 11.45
N GLY A 295 -13.96 -28.20 11.84
CA GLY A 295 -12.60 -28.32 11.32
C GLY A 295 -11.82 -29.44 12.01
N ASP A 296 -10.85 -30.02 11.30
CA ASP A 296 -10.04 -31.15 11.79
C ASP A 296 -9.38 -30.87 13.16
N ALA A 297 -9.01 -29.60 13.41
CA ALA A 297 -8.34 -29.18 14.64
C ALA A 297 -9.23 -29.21 15.89
N CYS A 298 -10.56 -29.24 15.73
CA CYS A 298 -11.53 -29.24 16.83
C CYS A 298 -12.63 -30.30 16.68
N ASP A 299 -12.50 -31.20 15.70
CA ASP A 299 -13.35 -32.36 15.56
C ASP A 299 -12.88 -33.51 16.46
N ASP A 300 -13.83 -34.23 17.04
CA ASP A 300 -13.58 -35.44 17.83
C ASP A 300 -13.42 -36.70 16.93
N ASP A 301 -13.94 -36.66 15.70
CA ASP A 301 -13.97 -37.73 14.68
C ASP A 301 -13.77 -37.10 13.29
N ALA A 302 -12.54 -36.66 13.01
CA ALA A 302 -12.24 -35.73 11.91
C ALA A 302 -12.55 -36.30 10.51
N ASP A 303 -12.56 -37.62 10.36
CA ASP A 303 -12.86 -38.30 9.09
C ASP A 303 -14.30 -38.87 9.01
N GLY A 304 -15.04 -38.80 10.11
CA GLY A 304 -16.45 -39.19 10.20
C GLY A 304 -16.68 -40.70 10.06
N ASP A 305 -15.69 -41.54 10.36
CA ASP A 305 -15.81 -43.00 10.25
C ASP A 305 -16.45 -43.66 11.49
N GLY A 306 -16.66 -42.89 12.56
CA GLY A 306 -17.30 -43.28 13.80
C GLY A 306 -16.33 -43.77 14.88
N ILE A 307 -15.02 -43.61 14.68
CA ILE A 307 -13.95 -43.90 15.62
C ILE A 307 -13.34 -42.56 16.05
N LEU A 308 -13.26 -42.32 17.36
CA LEU A 308 -12.71 -41.05 17.85
C LEU A 308 -11.23 -40.94 17.51
N ASN A 309 -10.76 -39.73 17.22
CA ASN A 309 -9.36 -39.44 16.84
C ASN A 309 -8.33 -40.06 17.80
N THR A 310 -8.64 -40.14 19.11
CA THR A 310 -7.74 -40.72 20.12
C THR A 310 -7.62 -42.25 20.08
N GLU A 311 -8.56 -42.91 19.43
CA GLU A 311 -8.63 -44.37 19.25
C GLU A 311 -8.39 -44.80 17.80
N ASP A 312 -8.30 -43.82 16.89
CA ASP A 312 -8.16 -44.00 15.45
C ASP A 312 -6.68 -43.97 15.02
N ASN A 313 -6.23 -44.99 14.31
CA ASN A 313 -4.90 -45.03 13.70
C ASN A 313 -4.81 -44.36 12.31
N CYS A 314 -5.89 -43.78 11.79
CA CYS A 314 -5.92 -42.97 10.58
C CYS A 314 -6.88 -41.78 10.70
N VAL A 315 -6.59 -40.88 11.63
CA VAL A 315 -7.41 -39.71 12.02
C VAL A 315 -8.04 -38.90 10.86
N LEU A 316 -7.40 -38.83 9.69
CA LEU A 316 -7.86 -38.03 8.55
C LEU A 316 -8.38 -38.88 7.37
N VAL A 317 -8.41 -40.22 7.49
CA VAL A 317 -8.72 -41.14 6.38
C VAL A 317 -9.63 -42.29 6.86
N PRO A 318 -10.91 -42.33 6.43
CA PRO A 318 -11.91 -43.26 6.97
C PRO A 318 -11.51 -44.72 6.87
N ASN A 319 -11.39 -45.42 8.00
CA ASN A 319 -10.82 -46.76 8.03
C ASN A 319 -11.39 -47.73 9.09
N VAL A 320 -12.66 -47.64 9.51
CA VAL A 320 -13.50 -48.49 10.41
C VAL A 320 -12.98 -49.88 10.83
N ASN A 321 -12.28 -50.60 9.96
CA ASN A 321 -11.62 -51.87 10.27
C ASN A 321 -10.34 -51.75 11.14
N GLN A 322 -9.73 -50.55 11.25
CA GLN A 322 -8.53 -50.24 12.04
C GLN A 322 -7.36 -51.20 11.80
N LYS A 323 -7.25 -51.73 10.57
CA LYS A 323 -6.22 -52.71 10.23
C LYS A 323 -4.86 -52.01 10.16
N ASN A 324 -3.90 -52.58 10.86
CA ASN A 324 -2.51 -52.14 10.89
C ASN A 324 -1.61 -53.40 10.90
N ILE A 325 -0.91 -53.66 9.80
CA ILE A 325 -0.16 -54.90 9.56
C ILE A 325 1.14 -54.95 10.36
N ASP A 326 1.93 -53.88 10.34
CA ASP A 326 3.26 -53.84 10.94
C ASP A 326 3.24 -53.37 12.39
N GLN A 327 2.13 -52.80 12.87
CA GLN A 327 1.87 -52.32 14.23
C GLN A 327 2.70 -51.09 14.59
N ASP A 328 2.85 -50.17 13.66
CA ASP A 328 3.30 -48.81 13.94
C ASP A 328 2.09 -47.93 14.37
N ASP A 329 2.23 -46.61 14.41
CA ASP A 329 1.14 -45.73 14.88
C ASP A 329 0.08 -45.46 13.79
N TYR A 330 0.33 -45.82 12.53
CA TYR A 330 -0.54 -45.53 11.38
C TYR A 330 -1.26 -46.79 10.88
N GLY A 331 -2.54 -46.67 10.53
CA GLY A 331 -3.31 -47.78 9.95
C GLY A 331 -3.00 -47.99 8.48
N ASP A 332 -3.24 -49.20 7.96
CA ASP A 332 -3.03 -49.59 6.55
C ASP A 332 -3.65 -48.63 5.52
N ALA A 333 -4.68 -47.86 5.92
CA ALA A 333 -5.44 -46.95 5.07
C ALA A 333 -4.72 -45.61 4.81
N CYS A 334 -3.90 -45.16 5.75
CA CYS A 334 -3.16 -43.89 5.71
C CYS A 334 -1.64 -44.09 5.79
N ASP A 335 -1.18 -45.32 6.04
CA ASP A 335 0.22 -45.66 6.12
C ASP A 335 0.86 -45.77 4.71
N ASN A 336 1.80 -44.86 4.42
CA ASN A 336 2.56 -44.81 3.17
C ASN A 336 3.62 -45.92 3.05
N CYS A 337 3.85 -46.71 4.10
CA CYS A 337 4.76 -47.86 4.12
C CYS A 337 4.24 -49.15 4.77
N ARG A 338 2.92 -49.38 4.86
CA ARG A 338 2.13 -50.60 5.22
C ARG A 338 2.79 -51.86 5.82
N LEU A 339 3.93 -52.31 5.28
CA LEU A 339 4.65 -53.52 5.69
C LEU A 339 5.89 -53.21 6.55
N VAL A 340 6.27 -51.95 6.69
CA VAL A 340 7.49 -51.46 7.36
C VAL A 340 7.11 -50.26 8.23
N LYS A 341 7.38 -50.39 9.54
CA LYS A 341 7.08 -49.35 10.52
C LYS A 341 7.77 -48.03 10.19
N ASN A 342 7.02 -46.94 10.14
CA ASN A 342 7.55 -45.59 9.93
C ASN A 342 6.62 -44.53 10.55
N ASN A 343 6.71 -44.34 11.86
CA ASN A 343 5.88 -43.39 12.62
C ASN A 343 6.08 -41.91 12.23
N ASP A 344 7.10 -41.57 11.46
CA ASP A 344 7.29 -40.21 10.92
C ASP A 344 6.56 -40.00 9.58
N GLN A 345 6.09 -41.07 8.94
CA GLN A 345 5.42 -41.08 7.63
C GLN A 345 6.14 -40.25 6.57
N LYS A 346 7.48 -40.14 6.69
CA LYS A 346 8.26 -39.26 5.84
C LYS A 346 8.23 -39.75 4.39
N ASP A 347 8.02 -38.82 3.46
CA ASP A 347 7.96 -39.05 2.02
C ASP A 347 8.66 -37.87 1.34
N THR A 348 9.94 -38.06 1.01
CA THR A 348 10.86 -37.00 0.57
C THR A 348 10.53 -36.45 -0.83
N ASP A 349 10.04 -37.28 -1.75
CA ASP A 349 9.67 -36.87 -3.12
C ASP A 349 8.15 -36.69 -3.33
N SER A 350 7.36 -36.99 -2.30
CA SER A 350 5.90 -36.85 -2.28
C SER A 350 5.19 -37.71 -3.34
N ASP A 351 5.73 -38.88 -3.67
CA ASP A 351 5.11 -39.82 -4.62
C ASP A 351 4.02 -40.71 -3.98
N GLY A 352 3.89 -40.65 -2.65
CA GLY A 352 2.95 -41.41 -1.84
C GLY A 352 3.50 -42.72 -1.28
N GLN A 353 4.78 -43.02 -1.49
CA GLN A 353 5.52 -44.11 -0.88
C GLN A 353 6.52 -43.55 0.14
N GLY A 354 6.46 -44.00 1.39
CA GLY A 354 7.34 -43.45 2.43
C GLY A 354 8.82 -43.85 2.25
N ASP A 355 9.71 -43.03 2.79
CA ASP A 355 11.17 -43.17 2.72
C ASP A 355 11.66 -44.58 3.15
N GLU A 356 11.01 -45.18 4.16
CA GLU A 356 11.42 -46.48 4.73
C GLU A 356 11.14 -47.68 3.82
N CYS A 357 10.21 -47.54 2.87
CA CYS A 357 9.83 -48.61 1.94
C CYS A 357 10.08 -48.25 0.48
N ASP A 358 10.50 -47.02 0.18
CA ASP A 358 10.89 -46.60 -1.14
C ASP A 358 12.37 -46.92 -1.46
N ASP A 359 12.60 -47.37 -2.69
CA ASP A 359 13.89 -47.75 -3.23
C ASP A 359 14.64 -46.55 -3.86
N ASP A 360 13.98 -45.39 -4.00
CA ASP A 360 14.41 -44.18 -4.74
C ASP A 360 13.82 -42.90 -4.10
N ILE A 361 14.16 -42.63 -2.84
CA ILE A 361 13.42 -41.70 -1.95
C ILE A 361 13.37 -40.24 -2.41
N ASP A 362 14.22 -39.83 -3.36
CA ASP A 362 14.22 -38.48 -3.91
C ASP A 362 13.67 -38.40 -5.35
N GLY A 363 13.17 -39.52 -5.89
CA GLY A 363 12.48 -39.58 -7.18
C GLY A 363 13.35 -39.22 -8.38
N ASP A 364 14.67 -39.20 -8.23
CA ASP A 364 15.57 -38.77 -9.29
C ASP A 364 15.76 -39.86 -10.37
N GLY A 365 15.43 -41.12 -10.05
CA GLY A 365 15.54 -42.29 -10.90
C GLY A 365 16.76 -43.17 -10.59
N ILE A 366 17.48 -42.92 -9.51
CA ILE A 366 18.69 -43.61 -9.08
C ILE A 366 18.46 -44.23 -7.71
N LYS A 367 18.37 -45.56 -7.70
CA LYS A 367 18.14 -46.32 -6.46
C LYS A 367 19.08 -45.91 -5.30
N ASN A 368 18.53 -45.82 -4.09
CA ASN A 368 19.20 -45.45 -2.84
C ASN A 368 20.59 -46.09 -2.62
N ASP A 369 20.77 -47.36 -2.98
CA ASP A 369 22.04 -48.09 -2.81
C ASP A 369 23.17 -47.63 -3.76
N LYS A 370 22.81 -46.90 -4.81
CA LYS A 370 23.73 -46.39 -5.85
C LYS A 370 23.77 -44.88 -5.90
N ASP A 371 22.91 -44.24 -5.13
CA ASP A 371 22.79 -42.80 -5.05
C ASP A 371 23.83 -42.23 -4.07
N ASN A 372 24.63 -41.27 -4.55
CA ASN A 372 25.55 -40.51 -3.71
C ASN A 372 24.89 -39.32 -2.97
N CYS A 373 23.64 -39.01 -3.27
CA CYS A 373 22.77 -38.05 -2.60
C CYS A 373 21.35 -38.57 -2.43
N LYS A 374 21.20 -39.69 -1.72
CA LYS A 374 19.92 -40.39 -1.50
C LYS A 374 18.67 -39.54 -1.27
N LYS A 375 18.77 -38.37 -0.64
CA LYS A 375 17.62 -37.52 -0.24
C LYS A 375 17.48 -36.25 -1.10
N VAL A 376 18.37 -36.02 -2.05
CA VAL A 376 18.46 -34.77 -2.81
C VAL A 376 18.61 -35.11 -4.29
N PRO A 377 17.59 -34.80 -5.12
CA PRO A 377 17.56 -35.27 -6.50
C PRO A 377 18.78 -34.78 -7.30
N ASN A 378 19.62 -35.69 -7.78
CA ASN A 378 20.86 -35.36 -8.49
C ASN A 378 21.21 -36.39 -9.58
N ARG A 379 20.39 -36.40 -10.64
CA ARG A 379 20.51 -37.33 -11.78
C ARG A 379 21.90 -37.43 -12.43
N ASP A 380 22.75 -36.42 -12.27
CA ASP A 380 24.10 -36.40 -12.82
C ASP A 380 25.13 -37.13 -11.94
N GLN A 381 24.79 -37.44 -10.67
CA GLN A 381 25.61 -38.10 -9.66
C GLN A 381 27.02 -37.53 -9.59
N LYS A 382 27.12 -36.21 -9.74
CA LYS A 382 28.41 -35.53 -9.73
C LYS A 382 28.98 -35.59 -8.32
N ASP A 383 30.23 -36.04 -8.20
CA ASP A 383 31.01 -36.09 -6.96
C ASP A 383 32.41 -35.58 -7.30
N ARG A 384 32.66 -34.31 -6.99
CA ARG A 384 33.84 -33.58 -7.43
C ARG A 384 35.09 -33.94 -6.66
N ASP A 385 34.99 -34.11 -5.36
CA ASP A 385 36.14 -34.35 -4.51
C ASP A 385 36.41 -35.84 -4.25
N GLY A 386 35.44 -36.71 -4.58
CA GLY A 386 35.51 -38.15 -4.58
C GLY A 386 35.40 -38.76 -3.18
N ASP A 387 34.58 -38.19 -2.31
CA ASP A 387 34.31 -38.67 -0.96
C ASP A 387 33.08 -39.61 -0.86
N ASN A 388 32.37 -39.81 -1.98
CA ASN A 388 31.13 -40.58 -2.17
C ASN A 388 29.85 -39.90 -1.67
N VAL A 389 29.90 -38.59 -1.40
CA VAL A 389 28.75 -37.71 -1.26
C VAL A 389 28.68 -36.86 -2.52
N GLY A 390 27.49 -36.71 -3.12
CA GLY A 390 27.35 -35.95 -4.36
C GLY A 390 27.35 -34.44 -4.14
N ASP A 391 27.82 -33.66 -5.13
CA ASP A 391 27.90 -32.19 -5.09
C ASP A 391 26.58 -31.52 -4.66
N ALA A 392 25.42 -32.17 -4.90
CA ALA A 392 24.09 -31.64 -4.60
C ALA A 392 23.70 -31.70 -3.11
N CYS A 393 24.27 -32.63 -2.35
CA CYS A 393 23.98 -32.85 -0.94
C CYS A 393 25.24 -32.82 -0.05
N ASP A 394 26.39 -32.54 -0.66
CA ASP A 394 27.66 -32.42 0.02
C ASP A 394 27.78 -31.03 0.66
N SER A 395 27.89 -30.99 1.99
CA SER A 395 28.11 -29.77 2.77
C SER A 395 29.49 -29.14 2.51
N CYS A 396 30.44 -29.87 1.91
CA CYS A 396 31.74 -29.39 1.47
C CYS A 396 32.14 -29.89 0.05
N PRO A 397 31.50 -29.40 -1.04
CA PRO A 397 31.67 -29.91 -2.43
C PRO A 397 33.10 -29.88 -3.03
N TYR A 398 34.07 -29.35 -2.29
CA TYR A 398 35.47 -29.20 -2.69
C TYR A 398 36.45 -29.84 -1.70
N VAL A 399 35.99 -30.38 -0.57
CA VAL A 399 36.82 -30.86 0.54
C VAL A 399 36.24 -32.15 1.12
N ARG A 400 36.90 -33.28 0.82
CA ARG A 400 36.43 -34.61 1.21
C ARG A 400 36.01 -34.70 2.68
N ASN A 401 34.75 -35.01 2.93
CA ASN A 401 34.12 -35.16 4.23
C ASN A 401 33.00 -36.23 4.20
N PRO A 402 33.33 -37.52 4.05
CA PRO A 402 32.33 -38.59 3.91
C PRO A 402 31.34 -38.73 5.08
N ASP A 403 31.66 -38.16 6.23
CA ASP A 403 30.85 -38.16 7.45
C ASP A 403 29.87 -37.00 7.53
N GLN A 404 29.99 -35.97 6.67
CA GLN A 404 29.08 -34.82 6.56
C GLN A 404 28.75 -34.20 7.93
N MET A 405 29.74 -34.17 8.82
CA MET A 405 29.60 -33.54 10.13
C MET A 405 29.43 -32.02 9.97
N ASP A 406 28.42 -31.50 10.65
CA ASP A 406 28.07 -30.09 10.75
C ASP A 406 27.63 -29.85 12.21
N VAL A 407 28.55 -29.36 13.03
CA VAL A 407 28.36 -29.25 14.49
C VAL A 407 27.47 -28.08 14.88
N ASP A 408 27.56 -26.96 14.16
CA ASP A 408 26.79 -25.74 14.41
C ASP A 408 25.55 -25.59 13.52
N ASN A 409 25.24 -26.58 12.67
CA ASN A 409 24.01 -26.70 11.90
C ASN A 409 23.76 -25.52 10.93
N ASP A 410 24.82 -24.98 10.35
CA ASP A 410 24.78 -23.86 9.39
C ASP A 410 24.72 -24.32 7.92
N LEU A 411 24.67 -25.64 7.68
CA LEU A 411 24.69 -26.31 6.37
C LEU A 411 26.07 -26.33 5.68
N ILE A 412 27.13 -25.93 6.39
CA ILE A 412 28.53 -25.99 5.97
C ILE A 412 29.25 -27.05 6.82
N GLY A 413 29.86 -28.04 6.17
CA GLY A 413 30.53 -29.11 6.92
C GLY A 413 31.78 -28.63 7.65
N ASP A 414 32.07 -29.20 8.82
CA ASP A 414 33.23 -28.87 9.66
C ASP A 414 34.57 -28.77 8.88
N PRO A 415 34.85 -29.59 7.85
CA PRO A 415 36.14 -29.51 7.14
C PRO A 415 36.33 -28.28 6.25
N CYS A 416 35.24 -27.62 5.86
CA CYS A 416 35.25 -26.42 5.02
C CYS A 416 34.63 -25.20 5.72
N ASP A 417 34.06 -25.38 6.90
CA ASP A 417 33.63 -24.32 7.77
C ASP A 417 34.86 -23.60 8.38
N THR A 418 34.93 -22.30 8.11
CA THR A 418 35.97 -21.40 8.62
C THR A 418 35.47 -20.49 9.72
N ASN A 419 34.14 -20.42 9.92
CA ASN A 419 33.47 -19.55 10.87
C ASN A 419 33.91 -18.08 10.75
N LYS A 420 34.41 -17.70 9.56
CA LYS A 420 34.94 -16.37 9.27
C LYS A 420 33.96 -15.64 8.37
N ASP A 421 33.16 -14.82 9.01
CA ASP A 421 32.16 -13.94 8.41
C ASP A 421 32.52 -12.50 8.82
N SER A 422 32.92 -11.70 7.83
CA SER A 422 33.49 -10.37 8.04
C SER A 422 32.44 -9.28 8.25
N ASP A 423 31.26 -9.42 7.67
CA ASP A 423 30.17 -8.45 7.78
C ASP A 423 29.05 -8.86 8.73
N GLY A 424 29.00 -10.14 9.12
CA GLY A 424 28.16 -10.71 10.16
C GLY A 424 26.78 -11.16 9.68
N ASP A 425 26.60 -11.40 8.39
CA ASP A 425 25.31 -11.73 7.77
C ASP A 425 24.94 -13.23 7.88
N GLY A 426 25.88 -14.09 8.26
CA GLY A 426 25.70 -15.52 8.43
C GLY A 426 26.33 -16.38 7.35
N HIS A 427 26.87 -15.79 6.29
CA HIS A 427 27.63 -16.49 5.26
C HIS A 427 29.12 -16.28 5.49
N GLN A 428 29.90 -17.37 5.48
CA GLN A 428 31.34 -17.23 5.59
C GLN A 428 31.94 -16.57 4.34
N ASP A 429 32.99 -15.76 4.50
CA ASP A 429 33.62 -14.96 3.43
C ASP A 429 33.98 -15.74 2.15
N SER A 430 34.12 -17.06 2.24
CA SER A 430 34.49 -17.93 1.11
C SER A 430 33.30 -18.44 0.30
N ARG A 431 32.08 -18.31 0.82
CA ARG A 431 30.81 -18.68 0.18
C ARG A 431 29.85 -17.51 0.00
N ASP A 432 30.20 -16.37 0.58
CA ASP A 432 29.47 -15.12 0.43
C ASP A 432 29.75 -14.46 -0.93
N ASN A 433 28.70 -14.15 -1.69
CA ASN A 433 28.78 -13.42 -2.95
C ASN A 433 29.03 -11.90 -2.75
N CYS A 434 28.87 -11.38 -1.53
CA CYS A 434 29.20 -10.02 -1.11
C CYS A 434 29.95 -9.96 0.25
N PRO A 435 31.21 -10.45 0.37
CA PRO A 435 31.96 -10.61 1.65
C PRO A 435 32.18 -9.38 2.56
N ALA A 436 31.70 -8.21 2.19
CA ALA A 436 31.83 -6.97 2.95
C ALA A 436 30.51 -6.19 3.09
N VAL A 437 29.41 -6.68 2.50
CA VAL A 437 28.10 -6.05 2.47
C VAL A 437 27.07 -7.09 2.89
N ILE A 438 26.37 -6.78 3.98
CA ILE A 438 25.39 -7.67 4.59
C ILE A 438 24.29 -8.04 3.60
N ASN A 439 24.20 -9.32 3.22
CA ASN A 439 23.19 -9.82 2.30
C ASN A 439 22.85 -11.29 2.57
N SER A 440 22.32 -11.58 3.76
CA SER A 440 21.93 -12.94 4.18
C SER A 440 21.05 -13.71 3.17
N SER A 441 20.28 -13.03 2.33
CA SER A 441 19.49 -13.65 1.26
C SER A 441 20.31 -14.19 0.09
N GLN A 442 21.55 -13.70 -0.11
CA GLN A 442 22.48 -14.06 -1.19
C GLN A 442 21.86 -13.98 -2.59
N LEU A 443 20.92 -13.04 -2.79
CA LEU A 443 20.31 -12.81 -4.11
C LEU A 443 21.40 -12.43 -5.13
N ASP A 444 21.32 -13.03 -6.30
CA ASP A 444 22.20 -12.88 -7.47
C ASP A 444 21.32 -13.02 -8.72
N THR A 445 20.70 -11.91 -9.12
CA THR A 445 19.58 -11.87 -10.07
C THR A 445 20.00 -12.31 -11.48
N ASP A 446 21.17 -11.88 -11.94
CA ASP A 446 21.72 -12.25 -13.25
C ASP A 446 22.62 -13.50 -13.26
N LYS A 447 22.99 -14.00 -12.07
CA LYS A 447 23.78 -15.23 -11.84
C LYS A 447 25.22 -15.13 -12.31
N ASP A 448 25.82 -13.94 -12.23
CA ASP A 448 27.22 -13.72 -12.56
C ASP A 448 28.19 -14.06 -11.40
N GLY A 449 27.65 -14.27 -10.20
CA GLY A 449 28.36 -14.63 -8.97
C GLY A 449 28.73 -13.45 -8.07
N ILE A 450 28.29 -12.23 -8.39
CA ILE A 450 28.26 -11.05 -7.52
C ILE A 450 26.82 -10.93 -6.99
N GLY A 451 26.66 -10.65 -5.70
CA GLY A 451 25.31 -10.49 -5.14
C GLY A 451 24.76 -9.09 -5.37
N ASP A 452 23.44 -8.97 -5.50
CA ASP A 452 22.74 -7.72 -5.85
C ASP A 452 23.10 -6.54 -4.92
N GLU A 453 23.25 -6.80 -3.61
CA GLU A 453 23.58 -5.76 -2.62
C GLU A 453 24.99 -5.14 -2.82
N CYS A 454 25.86 -5.80 -3.58
CA CYS A 454 27.19 -5.33 -3.94
C CYS A 454 27.47 -5.29 -5.45
N ASP A 455 26.46 -5.55 -6.28
CA ASP A 455 26.48 -5.27 -7.71
C ASP A 455 26.04 -3.81 -7.97
N ASP A 456 26.46 -3.26 -9.10
CA ASP A 456 26.00 -1.97 -9.59
C ASP A 456 25.00 -2.12 -10.77
N ASP A 457 24.76 -3.34 -11.27
CA ASP A 457 23.94 -3.70 -12.45
C ASP A 457 23.30 -5.11 -12.26
N ASP A 458 22.27 -5.21 -11.41
CA ASP A 458 21.67 -6.48 -10.91
C ASP A 458 21.14 -7.44 -12.01
N ASP A 459 20.77 -6.91 -13.17
CA ASP A 459 20.20 -7.69 -14.29
C ASP A 459 21.11 -7.78 -15.52
N ASN A 460 22.32 -7.19 -15.43
CA ASN A 460 23.36 -7.16 -16.44
C ASN A 460 22.89 -6.65 -17.82
N ASP A 461 21.92 -5.72 -17.85
CA ASP A 461 21.38 -5.15 -19.08
C ASP A 461 22.24 -3.99 -19.64
N GLY A 462 23.15 -3.47 -18.81
CA GLY A 462 24.09 -2.39 -19.10
C GLY A 462 23.65 -1.00 -18.61
N ILE A 463 22.54 -0.89 -17.88
CA ILE A 463 22.07 0.30 -17.16
C ILE A 463 22.30 0.09 -15.65
N PRO A 464 23.16 0.90 -15.00
CA PRO A 464 23.40 0.72 -13.56
C PRO A 464 22.19 1.10 -12.70
N ASP A 465 21.98 0.40 -11.59
CA ASP A 465 20.77 0.51 -10.75
C ASP A 465 20.53 1.93 -10.22
N LEU A 466 21.60 2.56 -9.71
CA LEU A 466 21.52 3.86 -9.05
C LEU A 466 22.29 4.97 -9.77
N LEU A 467 23.36 4.62 -10.50
CA LEU A 467 24.31 5.59 -11.05
C LEU A 467 24.06 5.87 -12.54
N PRO A 468 24.33 7.10 -13.03
CA PRO A 468 24.19 7.43 -14.45
C PRO A 468 25.06 6.52 -15.35
N PRO A 469 24.53 5.95 -16.46
CA PRO A 469 23.33 6.37 -17.20
C PRO A 469 21.96 5.99 -16.62
N GLY A 470 21.89 5.23 -15.52
CA GLY A 470 20.67 4.98 -14.76
C GLY A 470 20.12 6.21 -14.00
N PRO A 471 19.22 6.02 -13.02
CA PRO A 471 18.84 4.74 -12.40
C PRO A 471 18.06 3.81 -13.34
N ASP A 472 18.17 2.52 -13.12
CA ASP A 472 17.37 1.51 -13.80
C ASP A 472 15.92 1.54 -13.29
N ASN A 473 14.94 1.59 -14.21
CA ASN A 473 13.52 1.55 -13.89
C ASN A 473 12.94 0.13 -13.76
N CYS A 474 13.70 -0.91 -14.08
CA CYS A 474 13.42 -2.33 -13.84
C CYS A 474 14.68 -3.07 -13.36
N ARG A 475 15.17 -2.71 -12.17
CA ARG A 475 16.43 -3.24 -11.59
C ARG A 475 16.68 -4.74 -11.76
N LEU A 476 15.63 -5.56 -11.68
CA LEU A 476 15.75 -7.02 -11.67
C LEU A 476 15.37 -7.68 -13.02
N VAL A 477 14.98 -6.89 -14.02
CA VAL A 477 14.40 -7.40 -15.27
C VAL A 477 15.00 -6.68 -16.49
N PRO A 478 15.84 -7.38 -17.29
CA PRO A 478 16.63 -6.76 -18.34
C PRO A 478 15.80 -5.95 -19.34
N ASN A 479 16.00 -4.63 -19.36
CA ASN A 479 15.29 -3.70 -20.24
C ASN A 479 16.17 -2.51 -20.74
N PRO A 480 17.18 -2.73 -21.61
CA PRO A 480 18.20 -1.72 -21.94
C PRO A 480 17.71 -0.43 -22.61
N LEU A 481 16.43 -0.38 -22.99
CA LEU A 481 15.76 0.77 -23.59
C LEU A 481 15.00 1.63 -22.59
N GLN A 482 14.82 1.16 -21.35
CA GLN A 482 14.21 1.88 -20.22
C GLN A 482 12.85 2.46 -20.62
N GLU A 483 12.02 1.64 -21.27
CA GLU A 483 10.69 2.05 -21.73
C GLU A 483 9.74 2.21 -20.52
N ASP A 484 9.24 3.42 -20.31
CA ASP A 484 8.25 3.79 -19.30
C ASP A 484 7.23 4.74 -19.99
N LEU A 485 5.98 4.27 -20.16
CA LEU A 485 4.98 4.96 -20.98
C LEU A 485 4.15 5.98 -20.20
N ASP A 486 3.93 5.78 -18.91
CA ASP A 486 3.12 6.64 -18.05
C ASP A 486 3.95 7.54 -17.13
N GLY A 487 5.25 7.29 -17.03
CA GLY A 487 6.25 8.16 -16.42
C GLY A 487 6.25 8.11 -14.90
N ASP A 488 5.87 6.97 -14.32
CA ASP A 488 5.80 6.79 -12.86
C ASP A 488 7.16 6.40 -12.23
N GLY A 489 8.14 6.06 -13.07
CA GLY A 489 9.49 5.68 -12.68
C GLY A 489 9.74 4.18 -12.60
N ILE A 490 8.73 3.35 -12.85
CA ILE A 490 8.85 1.89 -13.03
C ILE A 490 8.78 1.59 -14.54
N GLY A 491 9.57 0.64 -15.02
CA GLY A 491 9.58 0.29 -16.44
C GLY A 491 8.39 -0.60 -16.81
N ASN A 492 7.88 -0.45 -18.03
CA ASN A 492 6.68 -1.19 -18.49
C ASN A 492 6.82 -2.73 -18.40
N VAL A 493 8.06 -3.23 -18.36
CA VAL A 493 8.36 -4.67 -18.36
C VAL A 493 8.14 -5.28 -16.97
N CYS A 494 8.34 -4.51 -15.90
CA CYS A 494 8.30 -4.93 -14.50
C CYS A 494 7.18 -4.24 -13.68
N GLU A 495 6.19 -3.65 -14.37
CA GLU A 495 5.14 -2.78 -13.80
C GLU A 495 4.29 -3.41 -12.67
N ASN A 496 4.05 -4.72 -12.70
CA ASN A 496 3.16 -5.39 -11.74
C ASN A 496 3.79 -6.62 -11.07
N ASP A 497 5.04 -6.90 -11.43
CA ASP A 497 5.83 -8.08 -11.10
C ASP A 497 7.29 -7.64 -11.26
N PHE A 498 7.82 -7.05 -10.18
CA PHE A 498 9.09 -6.31 -10.22
C PHE A 498 10.32 -7.22 -10.35
N ASP A 499 10.26 -8.44 -9.80
CA ASP A 499 11.32 -9.46 -9.88
C ASP A 499 11.05 -10.58 -10.91
N ASN A 500 9.92 -10.49 -11.64
CA ASN A 500 9.54 -11.37 -12.74
C ASN A 500 9.44 -12.85 -12.31
N ASP A 501 8.87 -13.08 -11.14
CA ASP A 501 8.68 -14.41 -10.53
C ASP A 501 7.28 -15.01 -10.78
N THR A 502 6.45 -14.31 -11.57
CA THR A 502 5.04 -14.60 -11.94
C THR A 502 3.98 -14.21 -10.93
N TYR A 503 4.36 -13.87 -9.70
CA TYR A 503 3.47 -13.33 -8.69
C TYR A 503 3.43 -11.81 -8.81
N SER A 504 2.28 -11.22 -8.48
CA SER A 504 2.17 -9.77 -8.53
C SER A 504 2.61 -9.17 -7.21
N ASP A 505 3.29 -8.02 -7.25
CA ASP A 505 3.83 -7.29 -6.09
C ASP A 505 2.87 -7.16 -4.90
N ILE A 506 1.56 -7.11 -5.16
CA ILE A 506 0.52 -6.94 -4.13
C ILE A 506 0.35 -8.22 -3.28
N ILE A 507 0.48 -9.37 -3.92
CA ILE A 507 0.31 -10.70 -3.30
C ILE A 507 1.66 -11.26 -2.86
N ASP A 508 2.71 -10.89 -3.58
CA ASP A 508 4.05 -11.30 -3.30
C ASP A 508 4.54 -10.75 -1.95
N VAL A 509 5.14 -11.65 -1.21
CA VAL A 509 5.71 -11.43 0.11
C VAL A 509 7.08 -10.72 0.02
N CYS A 510 7.80 -10.90 -1.09
CA CYS A 510 9.08 -10.27 -1.35
C CYS A 510 9.21 -9.79 -2.81
N PRO A 511 8.54 -8.68 -3.20
CA PRO A 511 8.52 -8.17 -4.59
C PRO A 511 9.85 -7.75 -5.22
N GLU A 512 10.97 -7.93 -4.50
CA GLU A 512 12.31 -7.64 -5.00
C GLU A 512 13.20 -8.89 -4.88
N ASN A 513 12.61 -10.08 -4.80
CA ASN A 513 13.32 -11.35 -4.65
C ASN A 513 12.52 -12.50 -5.29
N SER A 514 12.91 -12.83 -6.52
CA SER A 514 12.25 -13.86 -7.34
C SER A 514 12.30 -15.28 -6.78
N GLU A 515 13.07 -15.53 -5.71
CA GLU A 515 13.13 -16.82 -5.04
C GLU A 515 12.05 -16.98 -3.95
N VAL A 516 11.35 -15.90 -3.56
CA VAL A 516 10.47 -15.88 -2.37
C VAL A 516 9.10 -15.25 -2.66
N THR A 517 8.19 -16.05 -3.18
CA THR A 517 6.84 -15.60 -3.58
C THR A 517 5.82 -15.48 -2.43
N LEU A 518 5.82 -16.43 -1.50
CA LEU A 518 4.80 -16.59 -0.46
C LEU A 518 5.43 -17.05 0.86
N THR A 519 4.70 -16.87 1.96
CA THR A 519 5.09 -17.49 3.23
C THR A 519 4.93 -19.00 3.15
N ASP A 520 6.03 -19.73 3.31
CA ASP A 520 6.05 -21.19 3.23
C ASP A 520 7.11 -21.80 4.17
N PHE A 521 6.65 -22.58 5.15
CA PHE A 521 7.47 -23.38 6.06
C PHE A 521 7.32 -24.90 5.84
N ARG A 522 6.81 -25.37 4.69
CA ARG A 522 6.70 -26.81 4.40
C ARG A 522 8.05 -27.50 4.40
N THR A 523 9.06 -26.83 3.86
CA THR A 523 10.45 -27.25 3.93
C THR A 523 11.15 -26.49 5.05
N TYR A 524 11.64 -27.21 6.04
CA TYR A 524 12.32 -26.63 7.19
C TYR A 524 13.46 -27.54 7.67
N GLN A 525 14.44 -26.93 8.32
CA GLN A 525 15.50 -27.61 9.06
C GLN A 525 15.06 -27.78 10.51
N THR A 526 15.09 -29.02 11.00
CA THR A 526 14.95 -29.30 12.44
C THR A 526 16.31 -29.17 13.12
N VAL A 527 16.42 -28.31 14.13
CA VAL A 527 17.65 -28.11 14.90
C VAL A 527 17.40 -28.53 16.34
N VAL A 528 18.20 -29.49 16.82
CA VAL A 528 18.14 -29.97 18.22
C VAL A 528 19.19 -29.22 19.04
N LEU A 529 18.75 -28.52 20.10
CA LEU A 529 19.62 -27.64 20.89
C LEU A 529 20.23 -28.34 22.12
N ASP A 530 19.81 -29.56 22.44
CA ASP A 530 20.41 -30.42 23.47
C ASP A 530 20.51 -31.89 23.01
N PRO A 531 21.41 -32.23 22.06
CA PRO A 531 21.52 -33.59 21.52
C PRO A 531 22.00 -34.63 22.56
N GLU A 532 22.59 -34.18 23.67
CA GLU A 532 23.04 -35.04 24.78
C GLU A 532 22.01 -35.14 25.93
N GLY A 533 20.80 -34.59 25.75
CA GLY A 533 19.76 -34.46 26.77
C GLY A 533 19.29 -35.79 27.38
N ASP A 534 18.68 -35.69 28.57
CA ASP A 534 18.16 -36.85 29.31
C ASP A 534 16.74 -37.27 28.87
N ALA A 535 15.96 -36.36 28.27
CA ALA A 535 14.62 -36.67 27.77
C ALA A 535 14.71 -37.43 26.43
N GLN A 536 15.59 -36.98 25.52
CA GLN A 536 15.83 -37.55 24.19
C GLN A 536 14.53 -37.69 23.38
N ILE A 537 13.63 -36.73 23.56
CA ILE A 537 12.39 -36.64 22.81
C ILE A 537 12.55 -35.44 21.89
N ASP A 538 12.71 -35.71 20.60
CA ASP A 538 12.77 -34.67 19.59
C ASP A 538 11.38 -34.03 19.39
N PRO A 539 11.31 -32.74 19.05
CA PRO A 539 10.05 -32.12 18.69
C PRO A 539 9.42 -32.79 17.47
N ASN A 540 8.12 -33.02 17.52
CA ASN A 540 7.35 -33.44 16.35
C ASN A 540 6.65 -32.22 15.74
N TRP A 541 6.97 -31.88 14.50
CA TRP A 541 6.44 -30.71 13.80
C TRP A 541 5.46 -31.15 12.70
N VAL A 542 4.24 -30.64 12.76
CA VAL A 542 3.21 -30.84 11.74
C VAL A 542 2.98 -29.51 11.03
N VAL A 543 3.08 -29.50 9.71
CA VAL A 543 2.90 -28.28 8.90
C VAL A 543 1.56 -28.34 8.17
N LEU A 544 0.73 -27.33 8.43
CA LEU A 544 -0.63 -27.17 7.89
C LEU A 544 -0.73 -25.87 7.08
N ASN A 545 -1.90 -25.58 6.50
CA ASN A 545 -2.15 -24.35 5.73
C ASN A 545 -1.08 -24.05 4.68
N GLN A 546 -0.62 -25.10 3.99
CA GLN A 546 0.43 -25.01 2.96
C GLN A 546 1.71 -24.29 3.43
N GLY A 547 2.16 -24.50 4.67
CA GLY A 547 3.38 -23.89 5.19
C GLY A 547 3.16 -22.64 6.03
N ARG A 548 1.92 -22.28 6.33
CA ARG A 548 1.57 -21.08 7.10
C ARG A 548 1.05 -21.37 8.49
N GLU A 549 1.05 -22.63 8.87
CA GLU A 549 0.71 -23.08 10.21
C GLU A 549 1.63 -24.23 10.60
N ILE A 550 2.17 -24.16 11.82
CA ILE A 550 3.01 -25.22 12.39
C ILE A 550 2.41 -25.61 13.72
N VAL A 551 2.29 -26.91 13.97
CA VAL A 551 1.86 -27.46 15.25
C VAL A 551 2.97 -28.35 15.80
N GLN A 552 3.28 -28.20 17.08
CA GLN A 552 4.22 -29.06 17.78
C GLN A 552 3.46 -29.86 18.85
N THR A 553 3.59 -31.19 18.83
CA THR A 553 2.70 -32.09 19.60
C THR A 553 3.35 -32.76 20.80
N MET A 554 4.67 -32.63 20.98
CA MET A 554 5.43 -33.43 21.96
C MET A 554 5.98 -32.57 23.08
N ASN A 555 5.99 -33.07 24.31
CA ASN A 555 6.83 -32.48 25.34
C ASN A 555 8.29 -32.87 25.07
N SER A 556 9.02 -31.98 24.40
CA SER A 556 10.32 -32.28 23.78
C SER A 556 11.49 -31.53 24.41
N ASP A 557 12.70 -32.00 24.10
CA ASP A 557 13.94 -31.23 24.25
C ASP A 557 13.86 -29.91 23.46
N PRO A 558 14.69 -28.90 23.79
CA PRO A 558 14.69 -27.63 23.07
C PRO A 558 15.03 -27.83 21.61
N GLY A 559 14.16 -27.32 20.74
CA GLY A 559 14.34 -27.47 19.31
C GLY A 559 13.75 -26.33 18.50
N LEU A 560 14.19 -26.26 17.26
CA LEU A 560 13.80 -25.26 16.28
C LEU A 560 13.29 -25.95 15.03
N ALA A 561 12.25 -25.39 14.42
CA ALA A 561 11.94 -25.61 13.01
C ALA A 561 12.24 -24.31 12.26
N VAL A 562 13.28 -24.33 11.42
CA VAL A 562 13.84 -23.16 10.73
C VAL A 562 13.55 -23.26 9.24
N GLY A 563 12.87 -22.28 8.67
CA GLY A 563 12.69 -22.19 7.22
C GLY A 563 14.04 -21.99 6.51
N TYR A 564 14.14 -22.39 5.24
CA TYR A 564 15.40 -22.25 4.48
C TYR A 564 15.64 -20.83 3.97
N THR A 565 14.58 -20.07 3.72
CA THR A 565 14.67 -18.69 3.24
C THR A 565 15.35 -17.78 4.27
N ALA A 566 16.34 -17.03 3.82
CA ALA A 566 17.08 -16.04 4.61
C ALA A 566 16.71 -14.62 4.19
N PHE A 567 16.80 -13.67 5.12
CA PHE A 567 16.32 -12.30 4.92
C PHE A 567 17.34 -11.25 5.34
N ASN A 568 17.46 -10.19 4.54
CA ASN A 568 18.23 -8.99 4.83
C ASN A 568 17.44 -8.02 5.72
N GLY A 569 16.11 -7.96 5.58
CA GLY A 569 15.22 -7.15 6.40
C GLY A 569 13.83 -7.74 6.34
N VAL A 570 13.19 -7.89 7.49
CA VAL A 570 11.98 -8.71 7.57
C VAL A 570 10.97 -8.20 8.58
N ASP A 571 9.71 -8.23 8.18
CA ASP A 571 8.57 -8.18 9.09
C ASP A 571 8.00 -9.59 9.20
N PHE A 572 7.90 -10.13 10.42
CA PHE A 572 7.42 -11.50 10.66
C PHE A 572 6.34 -11.50 11.73
N GLU A 573 5.19 -12.08 11.42
CA GLU A 573 4.04 -12.14 12.30
C GLU A 573 3.39 -13.52 12.27
N GLY A 574 2.65 -13.82 13.33
CA GLY A 574 1.97 -15.09 13.47
C GLY A 574 1.15 -15.14 14.75
N THR A 575 0.30 -16.14 14.85
CA THR A 575 -0.59 -16.38 15.98
C THR A 575 -0.04 -17.51 16.83
N PHE A 576 0.26 -17.20 18.08
CA PHE A 576 0.74 -18.12 19.10
C PHE A 576 -0.43 -18.58 19.96
N HIS A 577 -0.61 -19.90 20.06
CA HIS A 577 -1.64 -20.53 20.88
C HIS A 577 -1.12 -21.84 21.47
N VAL A 578 -1.41 -22.11 22.75
CA VAL A 578 -1.11 -23.39 23.41
C VAL A 578 -2.43 -24.11 23.66
N ASN A 579 -2.70 -25.16 22.89
CA ASN A 579 -3.99 -25.86 22.87
C ASN A 579 -4.08 -26.96 23.95
N THR A 580 -3.55 -26.69 25.14
CA THR A 580 -3.63 -27.60 26.28
C THR A 580 -3.66 -26.83 27.60
N GLU A 581 -4.06 -27.52 28.65
CA GLU A 581 -3.95 -27.06 30.05
C GLU A 581 -2.80 -27.79 30.78
N THR A 582 -2.01 -28.58 30.04
CA THR A 582 -0.86 -29.31 30.53
C THR A 582 0.43 -28.55 30.26
N ASP A 583 1.34 -28.67 31.23
CA ASP A 583 2.63 -27.98 31.24
C ASP A 583 2.54 -26.44 31.36
N ASP A 584 3.68 -25.79 31.58
CA ASP A 584 3.76 -24.33 31.79
C ASP A 584 5.03 -23.68 31.19
N ASP A 585 5.62 -24.37 30.22
CA ASP A 585 6.99 -24.20 29.74
C ASP A 585 7.11 -23.24 28.53
N TYR A 586 8.19 -23.36 27.75
CA TYR A 586 8.62 -22.33 26.80
C TYR A 586 8.16 -22.62 25.38
N ALA A 587 7.64 -21.57 24.74
CA ALA A 587 7.38 -21.54 23.32
C ALA A 587 7.70 -20.15 22.76
N GLY A 588 7.88 -20.05 21.44
CA GLY A 588 8.14 -18.79 20.79
C GLY A 588 8.61 -18.95 19.35
N PHE A 589 9.40 -17.99 18.88
CA PHE A 589 9.91 -17.97 17.52
C PHE A 589 11.33 -17.41 17.47
N ILE A 590 12.02 -17.68 16.38
CA ILE A 590 13.38 -17.21 16.11
C ILE A 590 13.43 -16.35 14.86
N PHE A 591 14.46 -15.53 14.79
CA PHE A 591 14.79 -14.74 13.61
C PHE A 591 16.28 -14.45 13.56
N GLY A 592 16.78 -14.13 12.37
CA GLY A 592 18.20 -13.94 12.15
C GLY A 592 19.01 -15.18 12.54
N TYR A 593 18.47 -16.37 12.25
CA TYR A 593 19.16 -17.63 12.45
C TYR A 593 20.23 -17.78 11.37
N GLN A 594 21.48 -17.89 11.80
CA GLN A 594 22.63 -18.16 10.94
C GLN A 594 23.07 -19.61 11.17
N ASP A 595 23.31 -19.92 12.44
CA ASP A 595 23.73 -21.22 12.93
C ASP A 595 23.08 -21.50 14.31
N SER A 596 23.18 -22.73 14.82
CA SER A 596 22.63 -23.16 16.12
C SER A 596 23.28 -22.50 17.34
N SER A 597 24.32 -21.72 17.14
CA SER A 597 24.96 -20.87 18.13
C SER A 597 24.65 -19.39 17.95
N SER A 598 24.06 -18.97 16.82
CA SER A 598 23.89 -17.57 16.41
C SER A 598 22.48 -17.30 15.88
N PHE A 599 21.59 -16.85 16.77
CA PHE A 599 20.21 -16.51 16.41
C PHE A 599 19.56 -15.62 17.47
N TYR A 600 18.54 -14.85 17.08
CA TYR A 600 17.66 -14.20 18.04
C TYR A 600 16.47 -15.10 18.34
N VAL A 601 16.01 -15.07 19.58
CA VAL A 601 14.85 -15.84 20.01
C VAL A 601 13.93 -14.97 20.87
N VAL A 602 12.65 -14.99 20.52
CA VAL A 602 11.56 -14.50 21.36
C VAL A 602 10.92 -15.71 21.98
N MET A 603 10.93 -15.78 23.31
CA MET A 603 10.39 -16.93 24.06
C MET A 603 9.47 -16.45 25.17
N TRP A 604 8.47 -17.25 25.48
CA TRP A 604 7.48 -16.93 26.50
C TRP A 604 7.15 -18.16 27.34
N LYS A 605 7.26 -18.01 28.66
CA LYS A 605 6.90 -19.03 29.65
C LYS A 605 5.67 -18.61 30.46
N GLN A 606 4.85 -19.58 30.88
CA GLN A 606 3.64 -19.34 31.67
C GLN A 606 3.93 -19.08 33.16
N VAL A 607 4.67 -19.98 33.81
CA VAL A 607 4.95 -19.92 35.27
C VAL A 607 6.45 -19.82 35.55
N GLU A 608 6.83 -19.30 36.72
CA GLU A 608 8.24 -19.32 37.15
C GLU A 608 8.68 -20.76 37.50
N GLN A 609 9.77 -21.23 36.89
CA GLN A 609 10.33 -22.56 37.16
C GLN A 609 11.86 -22.56 37.13
N ILE A 610 12.44 -23.34 38.03
CA ILE A 610 13.87 -23.64 38.04
C ILE A 610 14.07 -24.90 37.21
N TYR A 611 14.99 -24.86 36.26
CA TYR A 611 15.29 -26.04 35.45
C TYR A 611 15.75 -27.20 36.33
N TRP A 612 15.25 -28.41 36.05
CA TRP A 612 15.47 -29.56 36.94
C TRP A 612 16.94 -29.99 36.99
N GLN A 613 17.69 -29.80 35.89
CA GLN A 613 19.14 -30.01 35.88
C GLN A 613 19.88 -28.76 36.35
N ALA A 614 20.54 -28.88 37.50
CA ALA A 614 21.33 -27.80 38.09
C ALA A 614 22.74 -27.63 37.49
N ASN A 615 23.16 -28.55 36.63
CA ASN A 615 24.40 -28.48 35.86
C ASN A 615 24.08 -28.05 34.41
N PRO A 616 24.97 -27.30 33.74
CA PRO A 616 26.26 -26.80 34.22
C PRO A 616 26.15 -25.61 35.19
N PHE A 617 24.99 -24.97 35.25
CA PHE A 617 24.64 -23.98 36.28
C PHE A 617 23.13 -23.96 36.53
N ARG A 618 22.72 -23.41 37.67
CA ARG A 618 21.30 -23.35 38.04
C ARG A 618 20.56 -22.30 37.21
N ALA A 619 19.79 -22.75 36.22
CA ALA A 619 18.93 -21.91 35.41
C ALA A 619 17.58 -21.66 36.10
N VAL A 620 17.17 -20.40 36.14
CA VAL A 620 15.85 -19.97 36.67
C VAL A 620 15.13 -19.23 35.56
N ALA A 621 13.93 -19.67 35.23
CA ALA A 621 13.04 -19.05 34.26
C ALA A 621 11.95 -18.27 34.97
N GLU A 622 11.80 -17.00 34.64
CA GLU A 622 10.68 -16.16 35.03
C GLU A 622 9.63 -16.13 33.91
N PRO A 623 8.34 -15.96 34.22
CA PRO A 623 7.29 -15.84 33.22
C PRO A 623 7.39 -14.52 32.44
N GLY A 624 6.66 -14.44 31.35
CA GLY A 624 6.68 -13.26 30.49
C GLY A 624 7.62 -13.39 29.29
N ILE A 625 7.38 -12.51 28.33
CA ILE A 625 8.06 -12.52 27.04
C ILE A 625 9.50 -12.05 27.23
N GLN A 626 10.43 -12.77 26.61
CA GLN A 626 11.86 -12.50 26.64
C GLN A 626 12.39 -12.46 25.21
N LEU A 627 13.14 -11.42 24.88
CA LEU A 627 13.92 -11.33 23.65
C LEU A 627 15.39 -11.54 24.01
N LYS A 628 16.00 -12.56 23.43
CA LYS A 628 17.39 -12.92 23.67
C LYS A 628 18.18 -12.97 22.36
N ALA A 629 19.45 -12.59 22.43
CA ALA A 629 20.44 -12.88 21.40
C ALA A 629 21.27 -14.08 21.87
N VAL A 630 21.31 -15.13 21.06
CA VAL A 630 22.14 -16.32 21.26
C VAL A 630 23.40 -16.11 20.44
N LYS A 631 24.55 -16.10 21.12
CA LYS A 631 25.88 -16.15 20.51
C LYS A 631 26.74 -17.07 21.39
N SER A 632 26.61 -18.36 21.13
CA SER A 632 27.18 -19.43 21.96
C SER A 632 28.59 -19.79 21.53
N ASN A 633 29.51 -19.85 22.48
CA ASN A 633 30.86 -20.37 22.23
C ASN A 633 30.95 -21.90 22.31
N THR A 634 29.90 -22.57 22.78
CA THR A 634 29.89 -24.04 22.95
C THR A 634 29.02 -24.75 21.93
N GLY A 635 28.10 -24.04 21.27
CA GLY A 635 27.04 -24.65 20.47
C GLY A 635 25.99 -25.38 21.29
N PRO A 636 25.16 -26.20 20.62
CA PRO A 636 24.15 -27.08 21.23
C PRO A 636 24.70 -27.96 22.35
N GLY A 637 23.87 -28.17 23.38
CA GLY A 637 24.20 -28.98 24.56
C GLY A 637 23.86 -28.30 25.89
N GLU A 638 24.38 -28.87 26.98
CA GLU A 638 23.91 -28.53 28.34
C GLU A 638 24.07 -27.04 28.72
N TYR A 639 25.14 -26.37 28.24
CA TYR A 639 25.40 -24.95 28.53
C TYR A 639 24.37 -24.06 27.85
N LEU A 640 24.18 -24.24 26.53
CA LEU A 640 23.23 -23.43 25.76
C LEU A 640 21.81 -23.68 26.24
N ARG A 641 21.44 -24.95 26.49
CA ARG A 641 20.14 -25.33 27.08
C ARG A 641 19.83 -24.57 28.36
N ASN A 642 20.72 -24.64 29.36
CA ASN A 642 20.50 -23.95 30.63
C ASN A 642 20.47 -22.42 30.45
N SER A 643 21.24 -21.88 29.51
CA SER A 643 21.24 -20.46 29.18
C SER A 643 19.96 -20.01 28.48
N LEU A 644 19.38 -20.83 27.61
CA LEU A 644 18.08 -20.57 26.98
C LEU A 644 16.97 -20.59 28.03
N TRP A 645 16.99 -21.54 28.95
CA TRP A 645 16.03 -21.58 30.06
C TRP A 645 16.16 -20.39 31.00
N HIS A 646 17.40 -19.96 31.30
CA HIS A 646 17.62 -18.93 32.30
C HIS A 646 17.14 -17.54 31.84
N THR A 647 16.35 -16.88 32.68
CA THR A 647 16.03 -15.45 32.51
C THR A 647 17.19 -14.58 32.97
N GLY A 648 17.99 -14.12 32.01
CA GLY A 648 19.10 -13.22 32.24
C GLY A 648 20.26 -13.49 31.27
N ASP A 649 21.36 -12.78 31.49
CA ASP A 649 22.58 -12.97 30.71
C ASP A 649 23.35 -14.20 31.19
N SER A 650 23.80 -15.01 30.24
CA SER A 650 24.74 -16.10 30.42
C SER A 650 26.02 -15.79 29.63
N THR A 651 27.15 -15.73 30.33
CA THR A 651 28.42 -15.29 29.72
C THR A 651 28.82 -16.23 28.57
N ASN A 652 29.11 -15.66 27.40
CA ASN A 652 29.50 -16.38 26.17
C ASN A 652 28.46 -17.41 25.66
N GLN A 653 27.18 -17.19 25.99
CA GLN A 653 26.08 -18.08 25.59
C GLN A 653 24.89 -17.27 25.07
N VAL A 654 24.21 -16.55 25.97
CA VAL A 654 22.94 -15.89 25.68
C VAL A 654 22.87 -14.55 26.39
N LYS A 655 22.40 -13.52 25.71
CA LYS A 655 22.20 -12.16 26.23
C LYS A 655 20.72 -11.81 26.21
N LEU A 656 20.17 -11.37 27.34
CA LEU A 656 18.79 -10.91 27.44
C LEU A 656 18.71 -9.45 26.97
N LEU A 657 18.13 -9.22 25.80
CA LEU A 657 17.99 -7.89 25.22
C LEU A 657 16.82 -7.12 25.82
N TRP A 658 15.71 -7.84 26.04
CA TRP A 658 14.50 -7.26 26.61
C TRP A 658 13.69 -8.32 27.35
N LYS A 659 12.95 -7.88 28.38
CA LYS A 659 11.98 -8.70 29.10
C LYS A 659 10.76 -7.88 29.44
N ASP A 660 9.59 -8.49 29.32
CA ASP A 660 8.34 -7.88 29.74
C ASP A 660 8.35 -7.56 31.24
N SER A 661 8.32 -6.27 31.56
CA SER A 661 8.29 -5.74 32.92
C SER A 661 7.05 -6.18 33.71
N ARG A 662 5.96 -6.57 33.04
CA ARG A 662 4.73 -7.04 33.69
C ARG A 662 4.88 -8.45 34.24
N ASN A 663 5.83 -9.23 33.71
CA ASN A 663 6.12 -10.60 34.15
C ASN A 663 4.87 -11.52 34.10
N VAL A 664 4.09 -11.40 33.02
CA VAL A 664 2.83 -12.14 32.83
C VAL A 664 3.07 -13.27 31.83
N GLY A 665 2.84 -14.50 32.26
CA GLY A 665 2.87 -15.67 31.38
C GLY A 665 1.70 -15.72 30.41
N TRP A 666 1.83 -16.55 29.37
CA TRP A 666 0.71 -16.87 28.47
C TRP A 666 -0.39 -17.61 29.22
N LYS A 667 -1.62 -17.59 28.70
CA LYS A 667 -2.77 -18.30 29.29
C LYS A 667 -3.11 -19.52 28.44
N ASP A 668 -3.58 -20.57 29.09
CA ASP A 668 -4.04 -21.80 28.42
C ASP A 668 -5.12 -21.45 27.39
N LYS A 669 -5.07 -22.11 26.21
CA LYS A 669 -6.07 -22.01 25.14
C LYS A 669 -6.43 -20.56 24.80
N THR A 670 -5.43 -19.69 24.79
CA THR A 670 -5.58 -18.27 24.49
C THR A 670 -4.68 -17.89 23.33
N SER A 671 -5.25 -17.26 22.31
CA SER A 671 -4.51 -16.82 21.15
C SER A 671 -3.86 -15.45 21.35
N TYR A 672 -2.63 -15.35 20.91
CA TYR A 672 -1.85 -14.12 20.90
C TYR A 672 -1.28 -13.89 19.51
N ARG A 673 -1.26 -12.65 19.02
CA ARG A 673 -0.58 -12.33 17.75
C ARG A 673 0.69 -11.55 18.00
N TRP A 674 1.80 -12.00 17.42
CA TRP A 674 3.07 -11.28 17.46
C TRP A 674 3.34 -10.55 16.16
N PHE A 675 4.12 -9.48 16.25
CA PHE A 675 4.67 -8.74 15.12
C PHE A 675 6.12 -8.44 15.41
N LEU A 676 7.04 -9.00 14.63
CA LEU A 676 8.46 -8.70 14.61
C LEU A 676 8.74 -7.74 13.45
N GLN A 677 9.59 -6.75 13.70
CA GLN A 677 10.26 -5.96 12.68
C GLN A 677 11.76 -6.02 12.95
N HIS A 678 12.53 -6.45 11.96
CA HIS A 678 13.97 -6.56 12.03
C HIS A 678 14.63 -5.85 10.84
N ARG A 679 15.51 -4.88 11.11
CA ARG A 679 16.35 -4.20 10.12
C ARG A 679 17.82 -4.31 10.54
N PRO A 680 18.52 -5.40 10.20
CA PRO A 680 19.88 -5.66 10.66
C PRO A 680 20.91 -4.64 10.19
N GLN A 681 20.67 -3.95 9.06
CA GLN A 681 21.53 -2.87 8.55
C GLN A 681 21.82 -1.79 9.62
N GLU A 682 20.83 -1.49 10.47
CA GLU A 682 20.96 -0.56 11.59
C GLU A 682 20.80 -1.26 12.96
N GLY A 683 20.63 -2.58 12.97
CA GLY A 683 20.35 -3.39 14.15
C GLY A 683 18.98 -3.17 14.79
N TYR A 684 18.01 -2.60 14.07
CA TYR A 684 16.67 -2.31 14.59
C TYR A 684 15.91 -3.61 14.84
N ILE A 685 15.41 -3.77 16.07
CA ILE A 685 14.51 -4.86 16.45
C ILE A 685 13.32 -4.26 17.22
N ARG A 686 12.11 -4.63 16.82
CA ARG A 686 10.89 -4.32 17.58
C ARG A 686 9.93 -5.49 17.53
N VAL A 687 9.42 -5.91 18.70
CA VAL A 687 8.43 -6.97 18.82
C VAL A 687 7.21 -6.46 19.58
N ARG A 688 6.03 -6.72 19.03
CA ARG A 688 4.73 -6.35 19.62
C ARG A 688 3.86 -7.59 19.77
N PHE A 689 3.13 -7.68 20.86
CA PHE A 689 2.20 -8.78 21.13
C PHE A 689 0.81 -8.26 21.43
N TYR A 690 -0.19 -8.98 20.95
CA TYR A 690 -1.61 -8.67 21.08
C TYR A 690 -2.35 -9.86 21.69
N GLU A 691 -3.23 -9.60 22.65
CA GLU A 691 -4.23 -10.56 23.15
C GLU A 691 -5.60 -10.07 22.63
N GLY A 692 -6.17 -10.79 21.66
CA GLY A 692 -7.26 -10.25 20.84
C GLY A 692 -6.85 -8.91 20.22
N GLN A 693 -7.66 -7.87 20.44
CA GLN A 693 -7.40 -6.52 19.88
C GLN A 693 -6.44 -5.67 20.71
N GLN A 694 -6.12 -6.10 21.93
CA GLN A 694 -5.35 -5.30 22.87
C GLN A 694 -3.86 -5.62 22.75
N MET A 695 -3.05 -4.61 22.42
CA MET A 695 -1.60 -4.72 22.56
C MET A 695 -1.24 -4.94 24.03
N VAL A 696 -0.66 -6.09 24.33
CA VAL A 696 -0.25 -6.48 25.67
C VAL A 696 1.22 -6.15 25.91
N ALA A 697 2.10 -6.37 24.94
CA ALA A 697 3.52 -6.06 25.08
C ALA A 697 4.07 -5.33 23.85
N ASP A 698 5.04 -4.46 24.08
CA ASP A 698 5.85 -3.79 23.07
C ASP A 698 7.26 -3.69 23.63
N THR A 699 8.25 -4.18 22.89
CA THR A 699 9.66 -4.07 23.28
C THR A 699 10.15 -2.63 23.26
N GLY A 700 9.46 -1.75 22.51
CA GLY A 700 10.05 -0.53 21.99
C GLY A 700 11.17 -0.86 21.00
N ILE A 701 11.98 0.15 20.68
CA ILE A 701 13.11 -0.02 19.76
C ILE A 701 14.29 -0.60 20.54
N ILE A 702 14.73 -1.78 20.12
CA ILE A 702 15.96 -2.43 20.54
C ILE A 702 16.98 -2.28 19.42
N ILE A 703 18.24 -1.99 19.79
CA ILE A 703 19.35 -1.95 18.84
C ILE A 703 20.33 -3.05 19.23
N ASP A 704 20.46 -4.06 18.38
CA ASP A 704 21.45 -5.12 18.50
C ASP A 704 21.91 -5.55 17.10
N THR A 705 23.19 -5.85 16.95
CA THR A 705 23.84 -6.14 15.65
C THR A 705 24.60 -7.45 15.68
N THR A 706 24.26 -8.34 16.63
CA THR A 706 24.99 -9.59 16.85
C THR A 706 24.82 -10.55 15.68
N MET A 707 23.62 -10.65 15.13
CA MET A 707 23.31 -11.32 13.87
C MET A 707 22.73 -10.28 12.92
N ARG A 708 23.21 -10.24 11.66
CA ARG A 708 22.85 -9.22 10.69
C ARG A 708 21.98 -9.76 9.55
N GLY A 709 20.89 -10.41 9.92
CA GLY A 709 20.00 -11.08 8.97
C GLY A 709 20.03 -12.59 9.23
N GLY A 710 19.44 -13.34 8.31
CA GLY A 710 19.37 -14.80 8.40
C GLY A 710 17.93 -15.32 8.35
N ARG A 711 17.74 -16.55 8.82
CA ARG A 711 16.51 -17.32 8.62
C ARG A 711 15.49 -17.13 9.74
N LEU A 712 14.24 -17.52 9.47
CA LEU A 712 13.11 -17.48 10.41
C LEU A 712 12.72 -18.88 10.87
N GLY A 713 12.06 -18.97 12.01
CA GLY A 713 11.57 -20.26 12.50
C GLY A 713 10.76 -20.17 13.79
N VAL A 714 10.30 -21.33 14.26
CA VAL A 714 9.58 -21.47 15.53
C VAL A 714 10.44 -22.21 16.56
N PHE A 715 10.15 -21.99 17.84
CA PHE A 715 10.94 -22.52 18.97
C PHE A 715 10.04 -23.12 20.04
N CYS A 716 10.38 -24.32 20.49
CA CYS A 716 9.78 -24.95 21.67
C CYS A 716 10.86 -25.44 22.63
N PHE A 717 10.52 -25.48 23.92
CA PHE A 717 11.35 -26.11 24.95
C PHE A 717 10.42 -26.61 26.06
N SER A 718 10.25 -27.94 26.12
CA SER A 718 9.51 -28.66 27.17
C SER A 718 8.01 -28.34 27.22
N GLN A 719 7.40 -27.93 26.10
CA GLN A 719 5.97 -27.61 26.00
C GLN A 719 5.37 -28.32 24.80
N GLU A 720 4.22 -28.98 25.01
CA GLU A 720 3.46 -29.71 23.99
C GLU A 720 2.24 -28.92 23.50
N ASN A 721 1.68 -29.34 22.36
CA ASN A 721 0.45 -28.80 21.74
C ASN A 721 0.49 -27.29 21.49
N ILE A 722 1.61 -26.83 20.93
CA ILE A 722 1.79 -25.43 20.54
C ILE A 722 1.36 -25.28 19.07
N ILE A 723 0.60 -24.23 18.79
CA ILE A 723 0.15 -23.85 17.45
C ILE A 723 0.75 -22.48 17.13
N TRP A 724 1.47 -22.41 16.01
CA TRP A 724 1.87 -21.18 15.34
C TRP A 724 1.06 -21.07 14.05
N ALA A 725 -0.09 -20.40 14.14
CA ALA A 725 -1.07 -20.27 13.05
C ALA A 725 -0.92 -18.96 12.28
N ASN A 726 -1.42 -18.94 11.04
CA ASN A 726 -1.47 -17.76 10.17
C ASN A 726 -0.14 -16.99 10.16
N LEU A 727 0.95 -17.74 10.00
CA LEU A 727 2.31 -17.24 9.82
C LEU A 727 2.36 -16.40 8.55
N ARG A 728 3.04 -15.25 8.64
CA ARG A 728 3.35 -14.37 7.52
C ARG A 728 4.70 -13.71 7.77
N TYR A 729 5.60 -13.80 6.82
CA TYR A 729 6.74 -12.89 6.73
C TYR A 729 6.58 -11.97 5.52
N ARG A 730 7.33 -10.87 5.46
CA ARG A 730 7.50 -9.96 4.32
C ARG A 730 8.91 -9.40 4.29
N CYS A 731 9.52 -9.39 3.11
CA CYS A 731 10.77 -8.66 2.90
C CYS A 731 10.50 -7.18 3.07
N ASN A 732 11.26 -6.54 3.95
CA ASN A 732 11.10 -5.12 4.21
C ASN A 732 12.40 -4.54 4.76
N ASP A 733 13.14 -3.85 3.90
CA ASP A 733 14.37 -3.15 4.26
C ASP A 733 14.13 -1.70 4.64
N THR A 734 12.92 -1.19 4.43
CA THR A 734 12.57 0.20 4.78
C THR A 734 12.63 0.37 6.29
N ILE A 735 13.52 1.25 6.75
CA ILE A 735 13.69 1.55 8.17
C ILE A 735 12.44 2.28 8.69
N PRO A 736 11.82 1.81 9.80
CA PRO A 736 10.65 2.47 10.37
C PRO A 736 10.88 3.93 10.77
N GLU A 737 9.88 4.80 10.54
CA GLU A 737 9.98 6.25 10.81
C GLU A 737 10.27 6.60 12.28
N ASP A 738 9.86 5.73 13.22
CA ASP A 738 10.09 5.91 14.64
C ASP A 738 11.58 5.80 15.01
N PHE A 739 12.41 5.20 14.15
CA PHE A 739 13.85 5.07 14.34
C PHE A 739 14.57 6.41 14.30
N GLU A 740 14.27 7.27 13.34
CA GLU A 740 14.90 8.60 13.24
C GLU A 740 14.55 9.48 14.44
N THR A 741 13.31 9.35 14.93
CA THR A 741 12.87 10.01 16.16
C THR A 741 13.64 9.49 17.37
N PHE A 742 13.84 8.17 17.46
CA PHE A 742 14.61 7.54 18.53
C PHE A 742 16.08 7.94 18.52
N ARG A 743 16.75 7.92 17.35
CA ARG A 743 18.13 8.39 17.18
C ARG A 743 18.28 9.83 17.64
N SER A 744 17.36 10.69 17.22
CA SER A 744 17.35 12.11 17.62
C SER A 744 17.21 12.30 19.13
N GLN A 745 16.40 11.48 19.81
CA GLN A 745 16.24 11.52 21.27
C GLN A 745 17.49 11.01 22.00
N GLN A 746 18.14 9.96 21.51
CA GLN A 746 19.39 9.47 22.09
C GLN A 746 20.52 10.50 21.98
N ILE A 747 20.63 11.19 20.85
CA ILE A 747 21.65 12.25 20.66
C ILE A 747 21.44 13.40 21.66
N GLN A 748 20.21 13.69 22.10
CA GLN A 748 19.94 14.73 23.10
C GLN A 748 20.22 14.32 24.55
N LEU A 749 20.41 13.03 24.82
CA LEU A 749 20.74 12.48 26.14
C LEU A 749 22.26 12.43 26.41
N PHE A 750 23.08 12.67 25.39
CA PHE A 750 24.53 12.87 25.46
C PHE A 750 24.89 14.35 25.27
#